data_AF-A0A2C6AAR6-F1
#
_entry.id   AF-A0A2C6AAR6-F1
#
_cell.length_a   1.000
_cell.length_b   1.000
_cell.length_c   1.000
_cell.angle_alpha   90.00
_cell.angle_beta   90.00
_cell.angle_gamma   90.00
#
_symmetry.space_group_name_H-M   'P 1'
#
loop_
_entity.id
_entity.type
_entity.pdbx_description
1 polymer ?
#
loop_
_entity_poly.entity_id
_entity_poly.type
_entity_poly.pdbx_seq_one_letter_code
_entity_poly.pdbx_strand_id
1 'polypeptide(L)'
;MQKLYLDLHQETLDCSGVILAIPEHILSYQLSGFQQLADSKVEEAEMMTKIQAWLTRKSRDVLDESDFTLAVKTQLIYPSGQLMPIDGHPDRWKVAQTLLALVQDNLDFLQKHFPFGVEVVSRSVGYPLIQIIQPDVESALQQRLIDAICEGHTSIFRLPIHSTDALRKDLRQILCQETLDDEAFARVSRLFADNTVILKRILLVRGLVGKKILFLCLRKRWNVQYGLHPKRLPLAVPFEAKGTPSEQAEFGHPDVAILFTCLSFYYSGLSKDQLRQGLEYVLKSDDPASEYDAWTAECHSLPEALRHWNLINVDDQGQVDDLWGHLRLSRHVLDHYMNHFVFPRFAKQFGVKLQSSGWDIPLFALDDSRPCARTTGFSGTNDNRRLLPLTIQQLDLPNLNQTSAEVLTYLLQKRSRECMILTERGKRLTEEELLRSLTRNRIRILIDAGAYILEMDNKTLVEHWLRIDSDAAGGVYFAEDNRAWFLYQGGKQIVPLLATPFAENLEGCLVYLDEAHTRGTDLKLPRDARGALTLALGQTKDHTVQAAMRLRQLATTQSILFCAPSEVYRSILDVSSKEQGSAIDSADVVHWLLEQTCRANEQLQTLFTAQGFDFCDRTNAKLQNPDFIRDRVQRSAFIDAVKLPERLTLDDLYGNTTVRHRTDSSNASHAALEHILGELERREKSSDQNGPVTHDSALDEVEQEREVEFQVEEVREVQKPRHWKSLGFPGLHPTIARFVESGVLYRTQGGVEPASKFLERTCLAKQYNLRVKSRLLVSAEFSKTTNHGSAGMLDDFLRPVEWILWNPANETALVIIPEEAELLIPTMRTMDRGQVHLMPYGAPANRNMLHSNGLAYYVLPGLRDPPGSPLPQWLSIELGVLGAKLYFAFDELEPLSAYLKSAFQIGCVPGSTASAASSGDVFAFLLEWFTIRRKGQDILHTPMGYICQGRPLTASHPFFVAQNTVHGDAPPGFAVEPASGSAASESDIEVEDGEDMVDEEDGDGDVDEGGGEYCDENGDGGEDEDGDEDLIA
;
A
#
# COMPACT_ATOMS: atom_id res chain seq x y z
N MET A 1 -17.23 -35.51 11.05
CA MET A 1 -17.54 -34.55 9.97
C MET A 1 -17.52 -35.21 8.59
N GLN A 2 -16.40 -35.77 8.11
CA GLN A 2 -16.30 -36.36 6.76
C GLN A 2 -17.32 -37.48 6.47
N LYS A 3 -17.63 -38.32 7.47
CA LYS A 3 -18.66 -39.35 7.36
C LYS A 3 -20.05 -38.76 7.11
N LEU A 4 -20.43 -37.73 7.89
CA LEU A 4 -21.68 -37.01 7.72
C LEU A 4 -21.78 -36.36 6.34
N TYR A 5 -20.70 -35.76 5.85
CA TYR A 5 -20.65 -35.19 4.50
C TYR A 5 -20.95 -36.24 3.42
N LEU A 6 -20.33 -37.43 3.53
CA LEU A 6 -20.62 -38.55 2.62
C LEU A 6 -22.06 -39.06 2.76
N ASP A 7 -22.54 -39.24 3.99
CA ASP A 7 -23.89 -39.75 4.27
C ASP A 7 -24.95 -38.82 3.67
N LEU A 8 -24.80 -37.49 3.82
CA LEU A 8 -25.69 -36.49 3.20
C LEU A 8 -25.72 -36.57 1.67
N HIS A 9 -24.56 -36.76 1.03
CA HIS A 9 -24.49 -36.89 -0.41
C HIS A 9 -25.07 -38.22 -0.91
N GLN A 10 -24.92 -39.30 -0.13
CA GLN A 10 -25.54 -40.59 -0.43
C GLN A 10 -27.06 -40.53 -0.29
N GLU A 11 -27.57 -39.94 0.79
CA GLU A 11 -29.00 -39.70 0.98
C GLU A 11 -29.57 -38.85 -0.15
N THR A 12 -28.87 -37.77 -0.54
CA THR A 12 -29.28 -36.93 -1.67
C THR A 12 -29.35 -37.75 -2.97
N LEU A 13 -28.38 -38.63 -3.22
CA LEU A 13 -28.39 -39.52 -4.38
C LEU A 13 -29.58 -40.49 -4.33
N ASP A 14 -29.83 -41.12 -3.19
CA ASP A 14 -30.91 -42.08 -2.99
C ASP A 14 -32.29 -41.42 -3.16
N CYS A 15 -32.41 -40.15 -2.77
CA CYS A 15 -33.60 -39.33 -2.96
C CYS A 15 -33.69 -38.65 -4.33
N SER A 16 -32.72 -38.84 -5.24
CA SER A 16 -32.64 -38.13 -6.52
C SER A 16 -32.67 -36.59 -6.39
N GLY A 17 -32.03 -36.07 -5.33
CA GLY A 17 -31.98 -34.65 -5.01
C GLY A 17 -30.96 -33.86 -5.83
N VAL A 18 -31.00 -32.54 -5.67
CA VAL A 18 -30.08 -31.57 -6.29
C VAL A 18 -29.35 -30.80 -5.20
N ILE A 19 -28.04 -30.66 -5.34
CA ILE A 19 -27.21 -29.86 -4.43
C ILE A 19 -26.90 -28.54 -5.13
N LEU A 20 -27.23 -27.43 -4.46
CA LEU A 20 -26.81 -26.09 -4.88
C LEU A 20 -25.52 -25.75 -4.14
N ALA A 21 -24.45 -25.52 -4.88
CA ALA A 21 -23.14 -25.20 -4.35
C ALA A 21 -22.51 -24.05 -5.15
N ILE A 22 -21.71 -23.23 -4.47
CA ILE A 22 -20.87 -22.21 -5.08
C ILE A 22 -19.54 -22.90 -5.47
N PRO A 23 -18.95 -22.63 -6.65
CA PRO A 23 -17.79 -23.37 -7.16
C PRO A 23 -16.58 -23.38 -6.20
N GLU A 24 -16.39 -22.28 -5.48
CA GLU A 24 -15.32 -22.05 -4.51
C GLU A 24 -15.32 -23.12 -3.42
N HIS A 25 -16.50 -23.52 -2.92
CA HIS A 25 -16.62 -24.58 -1.92
C HIS A 25 -16.22 -25.96 -2.48
N ILE A 26 -16.49 -26.22 -3.76
CA ILE A 26 -16.10 -27.48 -4.41
C ILE A 26 -14.59 -27.55 -4.57
N LEU A 27 -13.98 -26.45 -5.02
CA LEU A 27 -12.54 -26.32 -5.17
C LEU A 27 -11.82 -26.36 -3.81
N SER A 28 -12.37 -25.70 -2.80
CA SER A 28 -11.90 -25.68 -1.42
C SER A 28 -11.82 -27.09 -0.84
N TYR A 29 -12.87 -27.90 -1.02
CA TYR A 29 -12.86 -29.29 -0.54
C TYR A 29 -11.76 -30.13 -1.22
N GLN A 30 -11.52 -29.92 -2.51
CA GLN A 30 -10.42 -30.59 -3.24
C GLN A 30 -9.04 -30.17 -2.70
N LEU A 31 -8.79 -28.87 -2.58
CA LEU A 31 -7.53 -28.33 -2.06
C LEU A 31 -7.28 -28.75 -0.61
N SER A 32 -8.32 -28.75 0.22
CA SER A 32 -8.23 -29.24 1.60
C SER A 32 -7.74 -30.68 1.66
N GLY A 33 -8.16 -31.55 0.74
CA GLY A 33 -7.64 -32.93 0.67
C GLY A 33 -6.13 -33.00 0.43
N PHE A 34 -5.60 -32.11 -0.42
CA PHE A 34 -4.15 -31.98 -0.65
C PHE A 34 -3.43 -31.33 0.52
N GLN A 35 -4.06 -30.35 1.19
CA GLN A 35 -3.52 -29.72 2.39
C GLN A 35 -3.36 -30.71 3.54
N GLN A 36 -4.38 -31.52 3.84
CA GLN A 36 -4.27 -32.58 4.86
C GLN A 36 -3.12 -33.56 4.54
N LEU A 37 -2.91 -33.87 3.26
CA LEU A 37 -1.79 -34.71 2.85
C LEU A 37 -0.43 -34.02 3.06
N ALA A 38 -0.32 -32.73 2.79
CA ALA A 38 0.86 -31.91 3.05
C ALA A 38 1.19 -31.82 4.54
N ASP A 39 0.16 -31.77 5.39
CA ASP A 39 0.27 -31.71 6.87
C ASP A 39 0.47 -33.08 7.51
N SER A 40 0.74 -34.11 6.69
CA SER A 40 0.95 -35.51 7.14
C SER A 40 -0.27 -36.17 7.81
N LYS A 41 -1.46 -35.60 7.64
CA LYS A 41 -2.75 -36.15 8.08
C LYS A 41 -3.33 -37.12 7.04
N VAL A 42 -2.65 -38.26 6.90
CA VAL A 42 -2.87 -39.20 5.79
C VAL A 42 -4.26 -39.85 5.81
N GLU A 43 -4.78 -40.20 6.99
CA GLU A 43 -6.09 -40.88 7.10
C GLU A 43 -7.25 -39.99 6.63
N GLU A 44 -7.21 -38.72 7.04
CA GLU A 44 -8.19 -37.70 6.65
C GLU A 44 -8.08 -37.40 5.16
N ALA A 45 -6.86 -37.23 4.64
CA ALA A 45 -6.59 -37.06 3.22
C ALA A 45 -7.09 -38.27 2.39
N GLU A 46 -6.89 -39.50 2.87
CA GLU A 46 -7.38 -40.72 2.22
C GLU A 46 -8.92 -40.73 2.16
N MET A 47 -9.59 -40.36 3.25
CA MET A 47 -11.05 -40.28 3.31
C MET A 47 -11.60 -39.21 2.36
N MET A 48 -11.05 -37.99 2.39
CA MET A 48 -11.46 -36.90 1.50
C MET A 48 -11.23 -37.25 0.03
N THR A 49 -10.09 -37.86 -0.30
CA THR A 49 -9.77 -38.29 -1.67
C THR A 49 -10.74 -39.37 -2.16
N LYS A 50 -11.13 -40.32 -1.29
CA LYS A 50 -12.14 -41.34 -1.61
C LYS A 50 -13.51 -40.73 -1.85
N ILE A 51 -13.94 -39.76 -1.04
CA ILE A 51 -15.20 -39.04 -1.20
C ILE A 51 -15.18 -38.27 -2.52
N GLN A 52 -14.10 -37.54 -2.81
CA GLN A 52 -13.96 -36.81 -4.08
C GLN A 52 -14.04 -37.74 -5.29
N ALA A 53 -13.33 -38.87 -5.25
CA ALA A 53 -13.40 -39.87 -6.32
C ALA A 53 -14.80 -40.50 -6.47
N TRP A 54 -15.55 -40.64 -5.37
CA TRP A 54 -16.94 -41.09 -5.40
C TRP A 54 -17.84 -40.05 -6.06
N LEU A 55 -17.71 -38.77 -5.68
CA LEU A 55 -18.46 -37.64 -6.26
C LEU A 55 -18.21 -37.53 -7.77
N THR A 56 -16.94 -37.50 -8.21
CA THR A 56 -16.57 -37.47 -9.63
C THR A 56 -17.20 -38.62 -10.44
N ARG A 57 -17.45 -39.78 -9.82
CA ARG A 57 -18.05 -40.94 -10.49
C ARG A 57 -19.59 -40.93 -10.46
N LYS A 58 -20.21 -40.32 -9.45
CA LYS A 58 -21.66 -40.45 -9.17
C LYS A 58 -22.45 -39.18 -9.40
N SER A 59 -21.82 -38.01 -9.32
CA SER A 59 -22.46 -36.69 -9.42
C SER A 59 -22.33 -36.13 -10.83
N ARG A 60 -23.43 -35.60 -11.37
CA ARG A 60 -23.42 -34.85 -12.64
C ARG A 60 -23.43 -33.36 -12.35
N ASP A 61 -22.38 -32.66 -12.75
CA ASP A 61 -22.29 -31.22 -12.53
C ASP A 61 -23.04 -30.44 -13.60
N VAL A 62 -23.87 -29.49 -13.17
CA VAL A 62 -24.60 -28.57 -14.04
C VAL A 62 -24.18 -27.14 -13.67
N LEU A 63 -23.52 -26.46 -14.60
CA LEU A 63 -23.04 -25.09 -14.40
C LEU A 63 -24.05 -24.11 -15.01
N ASP A 64 -24.58 -23.22 -14.19
CA ASP A 64 -25.29 -22.03 -14.67
C ASP A 64 -24.27 -20.91 -14.92
N GLU A 65 -24.55 -20.06 -15.91
CA GLU A 65 -23.67 -18.97 -16.37
C GLU A 65 -22.19 -19.43 -16.46
N SER A 66 -21.95 -20.48 -17.25
CA SER A 66 -20.65 -21.17 -17.28
C SER A 66 -19.48 -20.27 -17.70
N ASP A 67 -19.75 -19.17 -18.40
CA ASP A 67 -18.79 -18.12 -18.74
C ASP A 67 -18.32 -17.31 -17.52
N PHE A 68 -19.17 -17.17 -16.50
CA PHE A 68 -18.83 -16.57 -15.22
C PHE A 68 -18.22 -17.60 -14.27
N THR A 69 -18.83 -18.78 -14.14
CA THR A 69 -18.36 -19.86 -13.26
C THR A 69 -16.96 -20.37 -13.64
N LEU A 70 -16.61 -20.37 -14.93
CA LEU A 70 -15.30 -20.79 -15.43
C LEU A 70 -14.39 -19.60 -15.76
N ALA A 71 -14.68 -18.42 -15.21
CA ALA A 71 -13.92 -17.21 -15.49
C ALA A 71 -12.45 -17.34 -15.04
N VAL A 72 -11.55 -16.83 -15.86
CA VAL A 72 -10.10 -16.91 -15.65
C VAL A 72 -9.62 -15.98 -14.53
N LYS A 73 -10.41 -14.97 -14.18
CA LYS A 73 -10.00 -13.87 -13.29
C LYS A 73 -9.84 -14.31 -11.83
N THR A 74 -10.59 -15.33 -11.41
CA THR A 74 -10.63 -15.81 -10.03
C THR A 74 -9.80 -17.08 -9.84
N GLN A 75 -9.07 -17.13 -8.73
CA GLN A 75 -8.32 -18.31 -8.29
C GLN A 75 -8.54 -18.54 -6.81
N LEU A 76 -8.71 -19.80 -6.41
CA LEU A 76 -8.76 -20.18 -5.01
C LEU A 76 -7.37 -20.62 -4.55
N ILE A 77 -6.91 -20.10 -3.42
CA ILE A 77 -5.56 -20.32 -2.90
C ILE A 77 -5.60 -20.72 -1.43
N TYR A 78 -4.83 -21.76 -1.13
CA TYR A 78 -4.55 -22.27 0.22
C TYR A 78 -3.08 -21.95 0.53
N PRO A 79 -2.81 -20.80 1.16
CA PRO A 79 -1.46 -20.44 1.56
C PRO A 79 -0.96 -21.37 2.70
N SER A 80 0.33 -21.70 2.69
CA SER A 80 0.94 -22.62 3.66
C SER A 80 2.43 -22.33 3.92
N GLY A 81 2.96 -22.86 5.02
CA GLY A 81 4.32 -22.61 5.48
C GLY A 81 4.44 -21.34 6.34
N GLN A 82 5.66 -20.86 6.54
CA GLN A 82 5.92 -19.73 7.44
C GLN A 82 5.43 -18.40 6.83
N LEU A 83 4.63 -17.65 7.60
CA LEU A 83 4.21 -16.30 7.24
C LEU A 83 5.38 -15.32 7.46
N MET A 84 5.86 -14.68 6.40
CA MET A 84 7.00 -13.78 6.43
C MET A 84 6.66 -12.40 5.85
N PRO A 85 7.36 -11.33 6.27
CA PRO A 85 7.27 -10.04 5.59
C PRO A 85 7.61 -10.18 4.10
N ILE A 86 6.93 -9.41 3.26
CA ILE A 86 7.22 -9.37 1.83
C ILE A 86 8.68 -8.96 1.57
N ASP A 87 9.27 -9.52 0.50
CA ASP A 87 10.64 -9.16 0.13
C ASP A 87 10.73 -7.67 -0.23
N GLY A 88 11.80 -7.01 0.22
CA GLY A 88 12.00 -5.56 0.05
C GLY A 88 11.34 -4.68 1.11
N HIS A 89 10.73 -5.24 2.16
CA HIS A 89 10.28 -4.49 3.33
C HIS A 89 11.42 -3.66 3.99
N PRO A 90 11.19 -2.39 4.40
CA PRO A 90 10.02 -1.54 4.19
C PRO A 90 10.06 -0.70 2.91
N ASP A 91 11.14 -0.78 2.14
CA ASP A 91 11.32 0.03 0.93
C ASP A 91 10.24 -0.24 -0.12
N ARG A 92 9.66 -1.44 -0.17
CA ARG A 92 8.61 -1.83 -1.12
C ARG A 92 7.45 -0.84 -1.17
N TRP A 93 6.87 -0.49 -0.02
CA TRP A 93 5.78 0.50 0.03
C TRP A 93 6.28 1.95 0.10
N LYS A 94 7.45 2.21 0.70
CA LYS A 94 8.02 3.57 0.73
C LYS A 94 8.36 4.09 -0.68
N VAL A 95 8.87 3.22 -1.55
CA VAL A 95 9.13 3.54 -2.96
C VAL A 95 7.81 3.80 -3.69
N ALA A 96 6.77 2.98 -3.47
CA ALA A 96 5.44 3.20 -4.04
C ALA A 96 4.84 4.56 -3.60
N GLN A 97 4.88 4.89 -2.31
CA GLN A 97 4.45 6.19 -1.76
C GLN A 97 5.23 7.35 -2.39
N THR A 98 6.56 7.21 -2.53
CA THR A 98 7.43 8.23 -3.16
C THR A 98 7.08 8.43 -4.63
N LEU A 99 6.80 7.35 -5.39
CA LEU A 99 6.37 7.45 -6.77
C LEU A 99 5.00 8.13 -6.89
N LEU A 100 4.04 7.82 -6.02
CA LEU A 100 2.73 8.49 -6.00
C LEU A 100 2.85 9.99 -5.69
N ALA A 101 3.80 10.38 -4.82
CA ALA A 101 4.12 11.78 -4.58
C ALA A 101 4.64 12.47 -5.85
N LEU A 102 5.58 11.82 -6.57
CA LEU A 102 6.09 12.35 -7.84
C LEU A 102 5.01 12.42 -8.92
N VAL A 103 4.05 11.49 -8.94
CA VAL A 103 2.90 11.57 -9.84
C VAL A 103 2.13 12.87 -9.57
N GLN A 104 1.84 13.18 -8.30
CA GLN A 104 1.17 14.42 -7.89
C GLN A 104 1.93 15.67 -8.34
N ASP A 105 3.26 15.69 -8.16
CA ASP A 105 4.12 16.81 -8.56
C ASP A 105 4.12 17.07 -10.08
N ASN A 106 3.81 16.05 -10.89
CA ASN A 106 3.79 16.14 -12.35
C ASN A 106 2.40 16.46 -12.94
N LEU A 107 1.32 16.48 -12.14
CA LEU A 107 -0.05 16.66 -12.65
C LEU A 107 -0.24 17.98 -13.39
N ASP A 108 0.27 19.08 -12.85
CA ASP A 108 0.18 20.41 -13.49
C ASP A 108 0.83 20.44 -14.88
N PHE A 109 1.94 19.71 -15.05
CA PHE A 109 2.61 19.58 -16.34
C PHE A 109 1.75 18.76 -17.30
N LEU A 110 1.23 17.62 -16.85
CA LEU A 110 0.42 16.72 -17.66
C LEU A 110 -0.88 17.39 -18.12
N GLN A 111 -1.58 18.09 -17.25
CA GLN A 111 -2.82 18.80 -17.61
C GLN A 111 -2.58 19.92 -18.64
N LYS A 112 -1.44 20.60 -18.60
CA LYS A 112 -1.10 21.67 -19.55
C LYS A 112 -0.71 21.13 -20.93
N HIS A 113 0.05 20.03 -20.99
CA HIS A 113 0.55 19.46 -22.24
C HIS A 113 -0.44 18.48 -22.88
N PHE A 114 -1.25 17.82 -22.05
CA PHE A 114 -2.25 16.83 -22.45
C PHE A 114 -3.62 17.19 -21.87
N PRO A 115 -4.23 18.33 -22.25
CA PRO A 115 -5.51 18.81 -21.69
C PRO A 115 -6.67 17.82 -21.89
N PHE A 116 -6.50 16.87 -22.81
CA PHE A 116 -7.46 15.82 -23.13
C PHE A 116 -6.92 14.40 -22.86
N GLY A 117 -5.68 14.27 -22.37
CA GLY A 117 -5.05 12.97 -22.12
C GLY A 117 -5.10 12.51 -20.67
N VAL A 118 -5.37 13.43 -19.74
CA VAL A 118 -5.51 13.16 -18.31
C VAL A 118 -6.70 13.94 -17.75
N GLU A 119 -7.51 13.27 -16.92
CA GLU A 119 -8.53 13.91 -16.11
C GLU A 119 -8.08 13.91 -14.66
N VAL A 120 -8.14 15.08 -14.02
CA VAL A 120 -7.76 15.26 -12.62
C VAL A 120 -8.91 15.97 -11.92
N VAL A 121 -9.52 15.28 -10.96
CA VAL A 121 -10.53 15.87 -10.08
C VAL A 121 -9.82 16.39 -8.84
N SER A 122 -9.57 17.71 -8.83
CA SER A 122 -8.95 18.38 -7.68
C SER A 122 -9.88 18.34 -6.47
N ARG A 123 -9.34 17.92 -5.33
CA ARG A 123 -10.04 17.98 -4.04
C ARG A 123 -9.54 19.20 -3.27
N SER A 124 -10.40 19.82 -2.46
CA SER A 124 -10.02 20.98 -1.65
C SER A 124 -8.88 20.68 -0.67
N VAL A 125 -8.80 19.43 -0.20
CA VAL A 125 -7.72 18.88 0.63
C VAL A 125 -7.49 17.42 0.21
N GLY A 126 -6.24 16.97 0.18
CA GLY A 126 -5.86 15.57 -0.07
C GLY A 126 -5.38 15.27 -1.49
N TYR A 127 -5.13 13.98 -1.75
CA TYR A 127 -4.64 13.50 -3.05
C TYR A 127 -5.75 13.62 -4.11
N PRO A 128 -5.45 14.16 -5.31
CA PRO A 128 -6.45 14.30 -6.37
C PRO A 128 -6.81 12.94 -6.99
N LEU A 129 -8.04 12.79 -7.48
CA LEU A 129 -8.39 11.61 -8.29
C LEU A 129 -7.80 11.80 -9.68
N ILE A 130 -7.01 10.83 -10.13
CA ILE A 130 -6.28 10.88 -11.41
C ILE A 130 -6.85 9.78 -12.30
N GLN A 131 -7.17 10.13 -13.54
CA GLN A 131 -7.56 9.17 -14.56
C GLN A 131 -6.77 9.42 -15.84
N ILE A 132 -5.92 8.46 -16.19
CA ILE A 132 -5.12 8.52 -17.41
C ILE A 132 -5.96 7.95 -18.58
N ILE A 133 -6.11 8.75 -19.64
CA ILE A 133 -6.97 8.43 -20.78
C ILE A 133 -6.13 8.02 -22.00
N GLN A 134 -5.02 8.74 -22.25
CA GLN A 134 -4.19 8.53 -23.45
C GLN A 134 -2.85 7.84 -23.10
N PRO A 135 -2.39 6.86 -23.90
CA PRO A 135 -1.09 6.20 -23.71
C PRO A 135 0.12 7.15 -23.76
N ASP A 136 0.01 8.26 -24.49
CA ASP A 136 1.07 9.28 -24.58
C ASP A 136 1.33 9.96 -23.23
N VAL A 137 0.29 10.09 -22.39
CA VAL A 137 0.44 10.63 -21.02
C VAL A 137 1.22 9.67 -20.14
N GLU A 138 0.93 8.37 -20.23
CA GLU A 138 1.69 7.34 -19.50
C GLU A 138 3.16 7.40 -19.89
N SER A 139 3.45 7.46 -21.19
CA SER A 139 4.82 7.53 -21.72
C SER A 139 5.55 8.78 -21.24
N ALA A 140 4.89 9.94 -21.28
CA ALA A 140 5.47 11.20 -20.80
C ALA A 140 5.72 11.21 -19.28
N LEU A 141 4.76 10.67 -18.50
CA LEU A 141 4.91 10.54 -17.05
C LEU A 141 6.02 9.53 -16.70
N GLN A 142 6.08 8.39 -17.37
CA GLN A 142 7.12 7.37 -17.20
C GLN A 142 8.52 7.98 -17.37
N GLN A 143 8.74 8.71 -18.47
CA GLN A 143 10.03 9.37 -18.72
C GLN A 143 10.38 10.36 -17.61
N ARG A 144 9.42 11.21 -17.19
CA ARG A 144 9.64 12.20 -16.12
C ARG A 144 9.95 11.57 -14.76
N LEU A 145 9.27 10.48 -14.40
CA LEU A 145 9.54 9.75 -13.16
C LEU A 145 10.97 9.18 -13.19
N ILE A 146 11.36 8.55 -14.30
CA ILE A 146 12.69 7.97 -14.46
C ILE A 146 13.77 9.05 -14.49
N ASP A 147 13.53 10.18 -15.17
CA ASP A 147 14.39 11.36 -15.15
C ASP A 147 14.64 11.84 -13.72
N ALA A 148 13.57 12.08 -12.95
CA ALA A 148 13.68 12.56 -11.58
C ALA A 148 14.48 11.59 -10.68
N ILE A 149 14.30 10.29 -10.88
CA ILE A 149 15.03 9.25 -10.14
C ILE A 149 16.51 9.21 -10.55
N CYS A 150 16.80 9.14 -11.84
CA CYS A 150 18.17 9.07 -12.37
C CYS A 150 18.98 10.35 -12.13
N GLU A 151 18.33 11.50 -12.02
CA GLU A 151 18.95 12.79 -11.69
C GLU A 151 19.18 12.97 -10.18
N GLY A 152 18.65 12.07 -9.35
CA GLY A 152 18.86 12.09 -7.89
C GLY A 152 17.95 13.06 -7.14
N HIS A 153 16.83 13.48 -7.73
CA HIS A 153 15.85 14.36 -7.11
C HIS A 153 14.97 13.65 -6.06
N THR A 154 15.13 12.33 -5.89
CA THR A 154 14.29 11.48 -5.03
C THR A 154 15.08 10.86 -3.87
N SER A 155 14.37 10.40 -2.84
CA SER A 155 14.93 9.62 -1.73
C SER A 155 15.06 8.11 -2.03
N ILE A 156 14.62 7.67 -3.22
CA ILE A 156 14.57 6.25 -3.60
C ILE A 156 15.98 5.66 -3.63
N PHE A 157 16.87 6.14 -4.50
CA PHE A 157 18.29 5.79 -4.42
C PHE A 157 19.14 6.90 -5.00
N ARG A 158 20.40 6.98 -4.55
CA ARG A 158 21.40 7.89 -5.09
C ARG A 158 22.41 7.12 -5.89
N LEU A 159 22.73 7.68 -7.05
CA LEU A 159 23.85 7.23 -7.83
C LEU A 159 25.15 7.79 -7.23
N PRO A 160 26.24 7.00 -7.16
CA PRO A 160 27.55 7.52 -6.79
C PRO A 160 27.90 8.73 -7.67
N ILE A 161 28.56 9.75 -7.14
CA ILE A 161 28.81 11.01 -7.88
C ILE A 161 29.69 10.79 -9.11
N HIS A 162 30.53 9.74 -9.09
CA HIS A 162 31.34 9.28 -10.21
C HIS A 162 30.59 8.36 -11.19
N SER A 163 29.24 8.33 -11.13
CA SER A 163 28.44 7.60 -12.09
C SER A 163 28.73 8.11 -13.49
N THR A 164 29.27 7.24 -14.31
CA THR A 164 29.54 7.52 -15.71
C THR A 164 28.22 7.77 -16.43
N ASP A 165 28.25 8.57 -17.51
CA ASP A 165 27.06 8.72 -18.37
C ASP A 165 26.62 7.37 -18.95
N ALA A 166 27.55 6.42 -19.08
CA ALA A 166 27.25 5.03 -19.41
C ALA A 166 26.37 4.35 -18.33
N LEU A 167 26.69 4.51 -17.03
CA LEU A 167 25.87 3.94 -15.95
C LEU A 167 24.48 4.58 -15.88
N ARG A 168 24.38 5.90 -16.05
CA ARG A 168 23.07 6.58 -16.12
C ARG A 168 22.25 6.08 -17.30
N LYS A 169 22.89 5.86 -18.44
CA LYS A 169 22.25 5.27 -19.63
C LYS A 169 21.78 3.84 -19.37
N ASP A 170 22.63 3.00 -18.77
CA ASP A 170 22.29 1.62 -18.40
C ASP A 170 21.09 1.58 -17.44
N LEU A 171 21.06 2.45 -16.43
CA LEU A 171 19.94 2.56 -15.49
C LEU A 171 18.66 3.01 -16.16
N ARG A 172 18.72 4.06 -16.99
CA ARG A 172 17.55 4.50 -17.77
C ARG A 172 17.03 3.38 -18.67
N GLN A 173 17.93 2.61 -19.26
CA GLN A 173 17.57 1.47 -20.08
C GLN A 173 16.84 0.39 -19.26
N ILE A 174 17.39 0.01 -18.10
CA ILE A 174 16.79 -0.98 -17.18
C ILE A 174 15.44 -0.51 -16.63
N LEU A 175 15.26 0.78 -16.36
CA LEU A 175 14.01 1.31 -15.79
C LEU A 175 12.92 1.57 -16.84
N CYS A 176 13.30 1.86 -18.10
CA CYS A 176 12.35 2.13 -19.17
C CYS A 176 11.91 0.88 -19.95
N GLN A 177 12.80 -0.09 -20.18
CA GLN A 177 12.54 -1.20 -21.10
C GLN A 177 11.73 -2.33 -20.45
N GLU A 178 10.73 -2.85 -21.17
CA GLU A 178 9.93 -3.99 -20.72
C GLU A 178 10.78 -5.26 -20.59
N THR A 179 11.65 -5.52 -21.58
CA THR A 179 12.66 -6.59 -21.55
C THR A 179 13.94 -6.10 -20.87
N LEU A 180 14.50 -6.93 -19.99
CA LEU A 180 15.76 -6.59 -19.32
C LEU A 180 16.94 -6.80 -20.28
N ASP A 181 17.90 -5.87 -20.29
CA ASP A 181 19.20 -6.08 -20.92
C ASP A 181 20.14 -6.72 -19.88
N ASP A 182 20.39 -8.02 -20.03
CA ASP A 182 21.21 -8.85 -19.15
C ASP A 182 22.60 -8.25 -18.90
N GLU A 183 23.22 -7.66 -19.93
CA GLU A 183 24.55 -7.10 -19.80
C GLU A 183 24.51 -5.79 -19.01
N ALA A 184 23.53 -4.92 -19.29
CA ALA A 184 23.33 -3.69 -18.54
C ALA A 184 23.00 -3.98 -17.07
N PHE A 185 22.10 -4.94 -16.82
CA PHE A 185 21.72 -5.35 -15.49
C PHE A 185 22.89 -5.98 -14.72
N ALA A 186 23.70 -6.81 -15.36
CA ALA A 186 24.91 -7.37 -14.74
C ALA A 186 25.93 -6.27 -14.38
N ARG A 187 26.08 -5.22 -15.21
CA ARG A 187 26.94 -4.07 -14.89
C ARG A 187 26.45 -3.31 -13.66
N VAL A 188 25.16 -2.99 -13.61
CA VAL A 188 24.53 -2.30 -12.47
C VAL A 188 24.62 -3.15 -11.20
N SER A 189 24.30 -4.44 -11.29
CA SER A 189 24.34 -5.37 -10.16
C SER A 189 25.74 -5.51 -9.56
N ARG A 190 26.79 -5.57 -10.40
CA ARG A 190 28.18 -5.58 -9.91
C ARG A 190 28.56 -4.30 -9.17
N LEU A 191 28.03 -3.15 -9.61
CA LEU A 191 28.33 -1.87 -8.98
C LEU A 191 27.69 -1.72 -7.60
N PHE A 192 26.53 -2.35 -7.39
CA PHE A 192 25.80 -2.35 -6.12
C PHE A 192 25.89 -3.67 -5.37
N ALA A 193 26.89 -4.52 -5.67
CA ALA A 193 27.05 -5.84 -5.04
C ALA A 193 27.16 -5.74 -3.51
N ASP A 194 27.79 -4.68 -3.00
CA ASP A 194 27.96 -4.42 -1.57
C ASP A 194 26.75 -3.72 -0.92
N ASN A 195 25.76 -3.27 -1.71
CA ASN A 195 24.55 -2.59 -1.22
C ASN A 195 23.27 -3.19 -1.85
N THR A 196 22.85 -4.31 -1.30
CA THR A 196 21.66 -5.06 -1.74
C THR A 196 20.36 -4.26 -1.61
N VAL A 197 20.31 -3.28 -0.71
CA VAL A 197 19.14 -2.41 -0.52
C VAL A 197 18.89 -1.56 -1.76
N ILE A 198 19.94 -0.92 -2.30
CA ILE A 198 19.82 -0.10 -3.53
C ILE A 198 19.38 -0.97 -4.71
N LEU A 199 19.92 -2.18 -4.86
CA LEU A 199 19.52 -3.10 -5.93
C LEU A 199 18.03 -3.45 -5.84
N LYS A 200 17.52 -3.74 -4.63
CA LYS A 200 16.08 -3.97 -4.40
C LYS A 200 15.24 -2.75 -4.77
N ARG A 201 15.67 -1.54 -4.43
CA ARG A 201 14.98 -0.30 -4.82
C ARG A 201 14.98 -0.07 -6.34
N ILE A 202 16.05 -0.42 -7.05
CA ILE A 202 16.10 -0.38 -8.52
C ILE A 202 15.09 -1.37 -9.12
N LEU A 203 15.04 -2.61 -8.61
CA LEU A 203 14.07 -3.63 -9.04
C LEU A 203 12.63 -3.19 -8.77
N LEU A 204 12.36 -2.55 -7.63
CA LEU A 204 11.05 -1.97 -7.31
C LEU A 204 10.65 -0.89 -8.32
N VAL A 205 11.53 0.06 -8.64
CA VAL A 205 11.22 1.09 -9.65
C VAL A 205 11.01 0.45 -11.02
N ARG A 206 11.80 -0.56 -11.38
CA ARG A 206 11.60 -1.31 -12.63
C ARG A 206 10.23 -1.99 -12.68
N GLY A 207 9.81 -2.66 -11.61
CA GLY A 207 8.48 -3.26 -11.54
C GLY A 207 7.36 -2.22 -11.61
N LEU A 208 7.40 -1.22 -10.72
CA LEU A 208 6.35 -0.21 -10.62
C LEU A 208 6.24 0.65 -11.88
N VAL A 209 7.36 1.06 -12.47
CA VAL A 209 7.38 2.01 -13.60
C VAL A 209 7.64 1.31 -14.93
N GLY A 210 8.69 0.48 -15.03
CA GLY A 210 9.08 -0.20 -16.26
C GLY A 210 8.10 -1.29 -16.72
N LYS A 211 7.57 -2.08 -15.77
CA LYS A 211 6.51 -3.08 -16.01
C LYS A 211 5.09 -2.51 -15.92
N LYS A 212 4.97 -1.19 -15.78
CA LYS A 212 3.72 -0.41 -15.82
C LYS A 212 2.69 -0.68 -14.71
N ILE A 213 3.05 -1.35 -13.61
CA ILE A 213 2.15 -1.61 -12.48
C ILE A 213 1.56 -0.32 -11.89
N LEU A 214 2.36 0.75 -11.81
CA LEU A 214 1.88 2.07 -11.36
C LEU A 214 0.77 2.60 -12.28
N PHE A 215 0.95 2.52 -13.60
CA PHE A 215 -0.03 3.02 -14.57
C PHE A 215 -1.29 2.15 -14.60
N LEU A 216 -1.14 0.84 -14.44
CA LEU A 216 -2.24 -0.09 -14.22
C LEU A 216 -3.12 0.39 -13.04
N CYS A 217 -2.48 0.68 -11.90
CA CYS A 217 -3.19 1.11 -10.71
C CYS A 217 -3.85 2.49 -10.88
N LEU A 218 -3.18 3.45 -11.54
CA LEU A 218 -3.72 4.79 -11.83
C LEU A 218 -4.88 4.78 -12.83
N ARG A 219 -5.04 3.71 -13.62
CA ARG A 219 -6.17 3.55 -14.55
C ARG A 219 -7.42 2.98 -13.90
N LYS A 220 -7.28 2.25 -12.79
CA LYS A 220 -8.44 1.65 -12.11
C LYS A 220 -9.18 2.72 -11.31
N ARG A 221 -10.50 2.55 -11.21
CA ARG A 221 -11.40 3.46 -10.51
C ARG A 221 -11.58 3.03 -9.05
N TRP A 222 -11.21 3.91 -8.13
CA TRP A 222 -11.46 3.72 -6.70
C TRP A 222 -12.97 3.66 -6.41
N ASN A 223 -13.35 2.84 -5.44
CA ASN A 223 -14.73 2.55 -5.02
C ASN A 223 -15.62 1.93 -6.11
N VAL A 224 -15.03 1.48 -7.22
CA VAL A 224 -15.70 0.76 -8.32
C VAL A 224 -14.96 -0.53 -8.63
N GLN A 225 -13.64 -0.49 -8.76
CA GLN A 225 -12.81 -1.66 -9.08
C GLN A 225 -11.93 -2.09 -7.90
N TYR A 226 -11.63 -1.18 -6.98
CA TYR A 226 -10.86 -1.46 -5.77
C TYR A 226 -11.20 -0.47 -4.64
N GLY A 227 -10.87 -0.84 -3.42
CA GLY A 227 -11.04 0.00 -2.23
C GLY A 227 -10.78 -0.78 -0.94
N LEU A 228 -11.04 -0.15 0.21
CA LEU A 228 -10.97 -0.83 1.50
C LEU A 228 -12.30 -1.50 1.83
N HIS A 229 -12.24 -2.69 2.43
CA HIS A 229 -13.41 -3.37 2.97
C HIS A 229 -13.62 -2.99 4.45
N PRO A 230 -14.79 -2.48 4.87
CA PRO A 230 -15.00 -1.98 6.24
C PRO A 230 -14.78 -3.02 7.36
N LYS A 231 -15.05 -4.29 7.07
CA LYS A 231 -14.96 -5.40 8.04
C LYS A 231 -13.70 -6.26 7.94
N ARG A 232 -12.83 -6.03 6.94
CA ARG A 232 -11.62 -6.85 6.72
C ARG A 232 -10.38 -6.08 7.16
N LEU A 233 -9.23 -6.75 7.05
CA LEU A 233 -7.92 -6.14 7.22
C LEU A 233 -7.79 -4.89 6.33
N PRO A 234 -7.05 -3.85 6.76
CA PRO A 234 -6.94 -2.57 6.06
C PRO A 234 -6.01 -2.64 4.82
N LEU A 235 -6.22 -3.64 3.97
CA LEU A 235 -5.63 -3.78 2.64
C LEU A 235 -6.71 -3.58 1.59
N ALA A 236 -6.32 -3.07 0.43
CA ALA A 236 -7.26 -2.91 -0.68
C ALA A 236 -7.71 -4.27 -1.22
N VAL A 237 -9.01 -4.37 -1.50
CA VAL A 237 -9.65 -5.55 -2.09
C VAL A 237 -10.30 -5.17 -3.43
N PRO A 238 -10.53 -6.13 -4.33
CA PRO A 238 -11.34 -5.91 -5.51
C PRO A 238 -12.79 -5.57 -5.17
N PHE A 239 -13.46 -4.84 -6.06
CA PHE A 239 -14.87 -4.50 -5.93
C PHE A 239 -15.67 -5.23 -7.02
N GLU A 240 -16.80 -5.80 -6.62
CA GLU A 240 -17.71 -6.51 -7.53
C GLU A 240 -18.60 -5.53 -8.31
N ALA A 241 -18.90 -4.40 -7.67
CA ALA A 241 -19.59 -3.27 -8.25
C ALA A 241 -19.23 -2.00 -7.46
N LYS A 242 -19.66 -0.84 -7.95
CA LYS A 242 -19.59 0.42 -7.19
C LYS A 242 -20.00 0.23 -5.72
N GLY A 243 -19.12 0.64 -4.81
CA GLY A 243 -19.37 0.62 -3.36
C GLY A 243 -19.46 -0.76 -2.73
N THR A 244 -19.30 -1.84 -3.51
CA THR A 244 -19.45 -3.22 -3.06
C THR A 244 -18.10 -3.93 -3.11
N PRO A 245 -17.31 -3.88 -2.02
CA PRO A 245 -16.06 -4.62 -1.94
C PRO A 245 -16.33 -6.13 -1.92
N SER A 246 -15.44 -6.93 -2.52
CA SER A 246 -15.53 -8.38 -2.44
C SER A 246 -15.28 -8.87 -1.02
N GLU A 247 -16.12 -9.81 -0.57
CA GLU A 247 -16.05 -10.38 0.78
C GLU A 247 -14.80 -11.25 0.99
N GLN A 248 -14.33 -11.92 -0.07
CA GLN A 248 -13.23 -12.91 0.03
C GLN A 248 -12.04 -12.61 -0.87
N ALA A 249 -12.22 -11.94 -2.01
CA ALA A 249 -11.14 -11.74 -2.97
C ALA A 249 -10.07 -10.75 -2.48
N GLU A 250 -8.83 -10.98 -2.89
CA GLU A 250 -7.64 -10.15 -2.68
C GLU A 250 -6.86 -10.01 -4.00
N PHE A 251 -6.00 -9.00 -4.11
CA PHE A 251 -5.11 -8.87 -5.27
C PHE A 251 -3.93 -9.82 -5.16
N GLY A 252 -3.69 -10.62 -6.20
CA GLY A 252 -2.62 -11.61 -6.20
C GLY A 252 -1.22 -11.04 -6.29
N HIS A 253 -1.05 -9.87 -6.92
CA HIS A 253 0.25 -9.22 -7.04
C HIS A 253 0.52 -8.26 -5.86
N PRO A 254 1.60 -8.44 -5.09
CA PRO A 254 1.85 -7.65 -3.87
C PRO A 254 1.98 -6.14 -4.12
N ASP A 255 2.65 -5.73 -5.20
CA ASP A 255 2.83 -4.31 -5.50
C ASP A 255 1.53 -3.62 -5.98
N VAL A 256 0.60 -4.37 -6.59
CA VAL A 256 -0.75 -3.89 -6.93
C VAL A 256 -1.56 -3.69 -5.65
N ALA A 257 -1.55 -4.67 -4.75
CA ALA A 257 -2.20 -4.57 -3.44
C ALA A 257 -1.69 -3.36 -2.64
N ILE A 258 -0.37 -3.12 -2.63
CA ILE A 258 0.24 -1.98 -1.94
C ILE A 258 -0.21 -0.66 -2.55
N LEU A 259 -0.11 -0.50 -3.88
CA LEU A 259 -0.51 0.74 -4.55
C LEU A 259 -2.00 1.04 -4.38
N PHE A 260 -2.88 0.04 -4.52
CA PHE A 260 -4.31 0.23 -4.25
C PHE A 260 -4.60 0.52 -2.79
N THR A 261 -3.84 -0.05 -1.86
CA THR A 261 -3.98 0.29 -0.43
C THR A 261 -3.61 1.76 -0.21
N CYS A 262 -2.46 2.22 -0.72
CA CYS A 262 -2.05 3.63 -0.64
C CYS A 262 -3.10 4.56 -1.25
N LEU A 263 -3.54 4.29 -2.48
CA LEU A 263 -4.56 5.10 -3.16
C LEU A 263 -5.89 5.10 -2.39
N SER A 264 -6.30 3.95 -1.84
CA SER A 264 -7.55 3.88 -1.07
C SER A 264 -7.50 4.74 0.19
N PHE A 265 -6.39 4.71 0.95
CA PHE A 265 -6.19 5.60 2.10
C PHE A 265 -6.11 7.07 1.69
N TYR A 266 -5.43 7.38 0.58
CA TYR A 266 -5.37 8.74 0.04
C TYR A 266 -6.74 9.30 -0.34
N TYR A 267 -7.67 8.44 -0.77
CA TYR A 267 -9.02 8.84 -1.15
C TYR A 267 -10.01 8.84 0.02
N SER A 268 -9.95 7.85 0.92
CA SER A 268 -10.85 7.73 2.08
C SER A 268 -10.46 8.64 3.24
N GLY A 269 -9.16 8.84 3.47
CA GLY A 269 -8.63 9.40 4.70
C GLY A 269 -8.67 8.41 5.88
N LEU A 270 -8.17 8.86 7.03
CA LEU A 270 -8.23 8.11 8.29
C LEU A 270 -9.57 8.28 9.00
N SER A 271 -10.00 7.26 9.74
CA SER A 271 -11.02 7.41 10.77
C SER A 271 -10.48 8.18 11.98
N LYS A 272 -11.37 8.63 12.87
CA LYS A 272 -10.97 9.32 14.11
C LYS A 272 -10.09 8.41 14.98
N ASP A 273 -10.46 7.14 15.12
CA ASP A 273 -9.71 6.17 15.91
C ASP A 273 -8.32 5.89 15.34
N GLN A 274 -8.22 5.79 14.01
CA GLN A 274 -6.95 5.60 13.33
C GLN A 274 -6.01 6.79 13.51
N LEU A 275 -6.55 8.02 13.43
CA LEU A 275 -5.76 9.22 13.70
C LEU A 275 -5.30 9.27 15.16
N ARG A 276 -6.21 8.97 16.11
CA ARG A 276 -5.89 8.92 17.54
C ARG A 276 -4.78 7.92 17.83
N GLN A 277 -4.87 6.72 17.28
CA GLN A 277 -3.84 5.69 17.39
C GLN A 277 -2.48 6.17 16.83
N GLY A 278 -2.49 6.82 15.67
CA GLY A 278 -1.27 7.40 15.10
C GLY A 278 -0.68 8.50 15.98
N LEU A 279 -1.54 9.34 16.56
CA LEU A 279 -1.12 10.45 17.42
C LEU A 279 -0.51 9.95 18.72
N GLU A 280 -1.09 8.93 19.35
CA GLU A 280 -0.52 8.27 20.53
C GLU A 280 0.89 7.72 20.25
N TYR A 281 1.10 7.16 19.07
CA TYR A 281 2.40 6.64 18.67
C TYR A 281 3.42 7.76 18.48
N VAL A 282 3.06 8.85 17.80
CA VAL A 282 3.93 10.02 17.62
C VAL A 282 4.29 10.65 18.96
N LEU A 283 3.34 10.79 19.89
CA LEU A 283 3.63 11.39 21.20
C LEU A 283 4.48 10.49 22.12
N LYS A 284 4.51 9.19 21.85
CA LYS A 284 5.34 8.20 22.55
C LYS A 284 6.66 7.91 21.84
N SER A 285 6.93 8.51 20.68
CA SER A 285 8.15 8.26 19.93
C SER A 285 9.38 8.89 20.58
N ASP A 286 10.57 8.51 20.13
CA ASP A 286 11.84 9.05 20.64
C ASP A 286 12.02 10.55 20.32
N ASP A 287 11.32 11.07 19.30
CA ASP A 287 11.31 12.48 18.93
C ASP A 287 9.91 12.95 18.47
N PRO A 288 8.99 13.16 19.43
CA PRO A 288 7.64 13.60 19.14
C PRO A 288 7.60 14.95 18.42
N ALA A 289 8.60 15.81 18.67
CA ALA A 289 8.67 17.12 18.05
C ALA A 289 8.85 17.03 16.54
N SER A 290 9.83 16.27 16.07
CA SER A 290 10.12 16.16 14.64
C SER A 290 9.02 15.39 13.89
N GLU A 291 8.49 14.31 14.47
CA GLU A 291 7.42 13.52 13.86
C GLU A 291 6.11 14.31 13.75
N TYR A 292 5.75 15.07 14.79
CA TYR A 292 4.57 15.93 14.78
C TYR A 292 4.73 17.15 13.87
N ASP A 293 5.93 17.74 13.83
CA ASP A 293 6.26 18.80 12.87
C ASP A 293 6.09 18.28 11.42
N ALA A 294 6.47 17.03 11.14
CA ALA A 294 6.27 16.41 9.83
C ALA A 294 4.77 16.23 9.49
N TRP A 295 3.93 15.86 10.47
CA TRP A 295 2.48 15.78 10.29
C TRP A 295 1.84 17.13 9.92
N THR A 296 2.36 18.22 10.50
CA THR A 296 1.74 19.56 10.42
C THR A 296 2.41 20.51 9.42
N ALA A 297 3.59 20.16 8.88
CA ALA A 297 4.40 21.03 8.01
C ALA A 297 3.66 21.62 6.81
N GLU A 298 2.78 20.84 6.18
CA GLU A 298 2.01 21.24 4.99
C GLU A 298 0.60 21.76 5.33
N CYS A 299 0.19 21.74 6.61
CA CYS A 299 -1.15 22.14 7.04
C CYS A 299 -1.19 23.60 7.50
N HIS A 300 -1.48 24.52 6.57
CA HIS A 300 -1.57 25.95 6.89
C HIS A 300 -2.86 26.35 7.63
N SER A 301 -3.91 25.52 7.59
CA SER A 301 -5.20 25.80 8.21
C SER A 301 -5.26 25.45 9.70
N LEU A 302 -4.22 24.82 10.25
CA LEU A 302 -4.20 24.36 11.64
C LEU A 302 -4.08 25.54 12.63
N PRO A 303 -4.92 25.62 13.68
CA PRO A 303 -4.81 26.60 14.76
C PRO A 303 -3.45 26.55 15.48
N GLU A 304 -2.95 27.70 15.95
CA GLU A 304 -1.62 27.79 16.59
C GLU A 304 -1.46 26.88 17.82
N ALA A 305 -2.51 26.75 18.63
CA ALA A 305 -2.53 25.87 19.79
C ALA A 305 -2.29 24.39 19.41
N LEU A 306 -2.74 23.97 18.23
CA LEU A 306 -2.60 22.60 17.73
C LEU A 306 -1.33 22.39 16.92
N ARG A 307 -0.48 23.40 16.73
CA ARG A 307 0.80 23.25 15.99
C ARG A 307 1.93 22.73 16.85
N HIS A 308 1.79 22.78 18.16
CA HIS A 308 2.85 22.44 19.10
C HIS A 308 2.53 21.10 19.75
N TRP A 309 3.36 20.08 19.50
CA TRP A 309 3.15 18.72 19.99
C TRP A 309 2.94 18.65 21.51
N ASN A 310 3.62 19.50 22.28
CA ASN A 310 3.58 19.53 23.74
C ASN A 310 2.29 20.14 24.31
N LEU A 311 1.42 20.68 23.47
CA LEU A 311 0.08 21.17 23.84
C LEU A 311 -1.03 20.17 23.47
N ILE A 312 -0.66 19.07 22.81
CA ILE A 312 -1.61 18.07 22.34
C ILE A 312 -1.90 17.08 23.47
N ASN A 313 -3.17 16.92 23.78
CA ASN A 313 -3.67 15.89 24.66
C ASN A 313 -4.57 14.92 23.88
N VAL A 314 -4.17 13.65 23.80
CA VAL A 314 -4.93 12.60 23.09
C VAL A 314 -6.28 12.33 23.75
N ASP A 315 -6.37 12.50 25.07
CA ASP A 315 -7.61 12.27 25.82
C ASP A 315 -8.63 13.41 25.63
N ASP A 316 -8.21 14.53 25.05
CA ASP A 316 -9.11 15.63 24.69
C ASP A 316 -9.76 15.37 23.32
N GLN A 317 -10.99 14.85 23.36
CA GLN A 317 -11.77 14.55 22.15
C GLN A 317 -11.98 15.77 21.25
N GLY A 318 -12.04 16.99 21.80
CA GLY A 318 -12.18 18.22 21.02
C GLY A 318 -10.94 18.48 20.18
N GLN A 319 -9.74 18.33 20.77
CA GLN A 319 -8.49 18.46 20.02
C GLN A 319 -8.34 17.38 18.95
N VAL A 320 -8.70 16.12 19.26
CA VAL A 320 -8.65 15.02 18.28
C VAL A 320 -9.61 15.27 17.12
N ASP A 321 -10.82 15.76 17.39
CA ASP A 321 -11.81 16.08 16.37
C ASP A 321 -11.34 17.23 15.45
N ASP A 322 -10.74 18.27 16.03
CA ASP A 322 -10.16 19.39 15.26
C ASP A 322 -8.97 18.92 14.41
N LEU A 323 -8.01 18.20 15.02
CA LEU A 323 -6.88 17.62 14.29
C LEU A 323 -7.35 16.73 13.15
N TRP A 324 -8.38 15.91 13.38
CA TRP A 324 -8.95 15.05 12.35
C TRP A 324 -9.56 15.84 11.19
N GLY A 325 -10.27 16.94 11.47
CA GLY A 325 -10.80 17.83 10.44
C GLY A 325 -9.72 18.37 9.49
N HIS A 326 -8.51 18.62 10.02
CA HIS A 326 -7.39 19.21 9.28
C HIS A 326 -6.43 18.19 8.65
N LEU A 327 -6.20 17.05 9.31
CA LEU A 327 -5.09 16.15 9.00
C LEU A 327 -5.51 14.80 8.40
N ARG A 328 -6.78 14.41 8.47
CA ARG A 328 -7.24 13.07 8.01
C ARG A 328 -6.94 12.73 6.55
N LEU A 329 -6.75 13.75 5.70
CA LEU A 329 -6.41 13.62 4.27
C LEU A 329 -4.95 14.02 3.97
N SER A 330 -4.14 14.32 4.99
CA SER A 330 -2.73 14.66 4.82
C SER A 330 -1.96 13.42 4.40
N ARG A 331 -1.27 13.49 3.25
CA ARG A 331 -0.49 12.36 2.71
C ARG A 331 0.59 11.89 3.70
N HIS A 332 1.27 12.82 4.38
CA HIS A 332 2.29 12.47 5.39
C HIS A 332 1.70 11.69 6.56
N VAL A 333 0.52 12.07 7.04
CA VAL A 333 -0.18 11.39 8.14
C VAL A 333 -0.68 10.01 7.70
N LEU A 334 -1.20 9.91 6.47
CA LEU A 334 -1.64 8.65 5.88
C LEU A 334 -0.47 7.69 5.66
N ASP A 335 0.63 8.16 5.08
CA ASP A 335 1.86 7.39 4.89
C ASP A 335 2.44 6.93 6.23
N HIS A 336 2.47 7.82 7.23
CA HIS A 336 2.89 7.46 8.58
C HIS A 336 2.02 6.35 9.17
N TYR A 337 0.68 6.46 9.09
CA TYR A 337 -0.22 5.44 9.60
C TYR A 337 -0.03 4.10 8.88
N MET A 338 0.04 4.11 7.55
CA MET A 338 0.25 2.89 6.76
C MET A 338 1.61 2.23 7.06
N ASN A 339 2.66 3.02 7.24
CA ASN A 339 4.02 2.55 7.47
C ASN A 339 4.25 1.94 8.86
N HIS A 340 3.38 2.21 9.83
CA HIS A 340 3.51 1.71 11.20
C HIS A 340 2.43 0.69 11.58
N PHE A 341 1.18 0.88 11.12
CA PHE A 341 0.04 0.07 11.57
C PHE A 341 -0.53 -0.87 10.52
N VAL A 342 -0.32 -0.58 9.22
CA VAL A 342 -0.90 -1.37 8.13
C VAL A 342 0.11 -2.34 7.55
N PHE A 343 1.09 -1.85 6.78
CA PHE A 343 1.97 -2.71 6.01
C PHE A 343 2.87 -3.62 6.86
N PRO A 344 3.50 -3.19 7.97
CA PRO A 344 4.31 -4.09 8.79
C PRO A 344 3.52 -5.29 9.35
N ARG A 345 2.23 -5.08 9.61
CA ARG A 345 1.36 -6.11 10.19
C ARG A 345 0.76 -7.03 9.13
N PHE A 346 0.31 -6.47 8.01
CA PHE A 346 -0.54 -7.18 7.05
C PHE A 346 0.12 -7.47 5.69
N ALA A 347 1.17 -6.75 5.31
CA ALA A 347 1.88 -7.00 4.04
C ALA A 347 2.88 -8.15 4.22
N LYS A 348 2.33 -9.38 4.30
CA LYS A 348 3.06 -10.63 4.52
C LYS A 348 2.64 -11.67 3.47
N GLN A 349 3.53 -12.61 3.21
CA GLN A 349 3.31 -13.74 2.29
C GLN A 349 3.73 -15.04 2.96
N PHE A 350 3.02 -16.11 2.64
CA PHE A 350 3.40 -17.46 3.05
C PHE A 350 4.50 -18.01 2.12
N GLY A 351 5.21 -19.05 2.58
CA GLY A 351 6.31 -19.64 1.82
C GLY A 351 5.84 -20.37 0.56
N VAL A 352 4.73 -21.09 0.67
CA VAL A 352 4.16 -21.90 -0.41
C VAL A 352 2.64 -21.76 -0.45
N LYS A 353 2.03 -22.18 -1.55
CA LYS A 353 0.58 -22.25 -1.70
C LYS A 353 0.16 -23.49 -2.46
N LEU A 354 -1.08 -23.92 -2.23
CA LEU A 354 -1.84 -24.74 -3.15
C LEU A 354 -2.83 -23.83 -3.86
N GLN A 355 -3.08 -24.07 -5.15
CA GLN A 355 -4.02 -23.26 -5.91
C GLN A 355 -4.95 -24.12 -6.75
N SER A 356 -6.12 -23.60 -7.08
CA SER A 356 -7.06 -24.12 -8.06
C SER A 356 -7.76 -22.99 -8.80
N SER A 357 -8.31 -23.27 -9.98
CA SER A 357 -8.98 -22.28 -10.82
C SER A 357 -10.21 -22.86 -11.52
N GLY A 358 -10.85 -22.08 -12.38
CA GLY A 358 -11.95 -22.55 -13.23
C GLY A 358 -11.61 -23.79 -14.09
N TRP A 359 -10.32 -24.08 -14.31
CA TRP A 359 -9.87 -25.31 -14.98
C TRP A 359 -10.17 -26.59 -14.19
N ASP A 360 -10.29 -26.50 -12.87
CA ASP A 360 -10.49 -27.64 -11.96
C ASP A 360 -11.97 -28.00 -11.73
N ILE A 361 -12.90 -27.13 -12.18
CA ILE A 361 -14.34 -27.33 -12.01
C ILE A 361 -14.86 -28.44 -12.95
N PRO A 362 -14.57 -28.43 -14.27
CA PRO A 362 -15.06 -29.49 -15.15
C PRO A 362 -14.45 -30.85 -14.82
N LEU A 363 -15.29 -31.89 -14.74
CA LEU A 363 -14.84 -33.25 -14.51
C LEU A 363 -13.98 -33.73 -15.69
N PHE A 364 -12.73 -34.07 -15.42
CA PHE A 364 -11.79 -34.59 -16.41
C PHE A 364 -11.67 -36.12 -16.32
N ALA A 365 -12.13 -36.83 -17.35
CA ALA A 365 -12.03 -38.28 -17.45
C ALA A 365 -10.91 -38.70 -18.41
N LEU A 366 -10.08 -39.64 -17.98
CA LEU A 366 -8.91 -40.12 -18.74
C LEU A 366 -9.22 -41.28 -19.70
N ASP A 367 -10.41 -41.87 -19.56
CA ASP A 367 -10.81 -43.09 -20.27
C ASP A 367 -12.27 -42.97 -20.75
N ASP A 368 -12.44 -42.73 -22.05
CA ASP A 368 -13.74 -42.68 -22.74
C ASP A 368 -14.48 -44.03 -22.73
N SER A 369 -13.82 -45.13 -22.34
CA SER A 369 -14.43 -46.47 -22.36
C SER A 369 -15.33 -46.74 -21.14
N ARG A 370 -15.28 -45.91 -20.10
CA ARG A 370 -16.15 -46.01 -18.92
C ARG A 370 -17.16 -44.86 -18.89
N PRO A 371 -18.43 -45.10 -18.58
CA PRO A 371 -19.39 -44.02 -18.35
C PRO A 371 -18.97 -43.24 -17.09
N CYS A 372 -18.27 -42.13 -17.29
CA CYS A 372 -17.98 -41.15 -16.25
C CYS A 372 -19.13 -40.15 -16.15
N ALA A 373 -19.31 -39.55 -14.98
CA ALA A 373 -20.22 -38.43 -14.87
C ALA A 373 -19.68 -37.25 -15.69
N ARG A 374 -20.61 -36.45 -16.24
CA ARG A 374 -20.30 -35.38 -17.20
C ARG A 374 -20.63 -34.03 -16.60
N THR A 375 -19.78 -33.05 -16.83
CA THR A 375 -20.14 -31.65 -16.59
C THR A 375 -20.92 -31.11 -17.78
N THR A 376 -21.99 -30.36 -17.55
CA THR A 376 -22.72 -29.63 -18.60
C THR A 376 -22.94 -28.20 -18.12
N GLY A 377 -22.54 -27.22 -18.93
CA GLY A 377 -22.76 -25.81 -18.63
C GLY A 377 -23.74 -25.16 -19.60
N PHE A 378 -24.42 -24.11 -19.15
CA PHE A 378 -25.19 -23.22 -19.98
C PHE A 378 -24.68 -21.80 -19.77
N SER A 379 -24.64 -21.01 -20.85
CA SER A 379 -24.36 -19.59 -20.78
C SER A 379 -25.28 -18.87 -21.75
N GLY A 380 -25.75 -17.68 -21.35
CA GLY A 380 -26.48 -16.78 -22.24
C GLY A 380 -25.60 -16.10 -23.28
N THR A 381 -24.26 -16.25 -23.18
CA THR A 381 -23.30 -15.50 -23.99
C THR A 381 -22.22 -16.39 -24.63
N ASN A 382 -21.40 -15.80 -25.50
CA ASN A 382 -20.34 -16.51 -26.25
C ASN A 382 -19.02 -15.70 -26.33
N ASP A 383 -18.91 -14.59 -25.60
CA ASP A 383 -17.76 -13.69 -25.77
C ASP A 383 -16.47 -14.29 -25.21
N ASN A 384 -16.58 -15.05 -24.11
CA ASN A 384 -15.43 -15.64 -23.41
C ASN A 384 -15.05 -17.03 -23.94
N ARG A 385 -15.61 -17.48 -25.07
CA ARG A 385 -15.39 -18.83 -25.62
C ARG A 385 -13.93 -19.25 -25.74
N ARG A 386 -13.04 -18.30 -26.05
CA ARG A 386 -11.60 -18.58 -26.20
C ARG A 386 -10.90 -18.83 -24.87
N LEU A 387 -11.51 -18.39 -23.76
CA LEU A 387 -11.01 -18.47 -22.40
C LEU A 387 -11.68 -19.58 -21.58
N LEU A 388 -12.52 -20.42 -22.18
CA LEU A 388 -13.05 -21.61 -21.51
C LEU A 388 -11.96 -22.69 -21.39
N PRO A 389 -11.90 -23.45 -20.27
CA PRO A 389 -10.97 -24.55 -20.11
C PRO A 389 -11.00 -25.53 -21.30
N LEU A 390 -9.84 -26.03 -21.71
CA LEU A 390 -9.76 -26.96 -22.86
C LEU A 390 -10.36 -28.34 -22.57
N THR A 391 -10.73 -28.59 -21.31
CA THR A 391 -11.42 -29.80 -20.83
C THR A 391 -12.91 -29.79 -21.14
N ILE A 392 -13.49 -28.64 -21.55
CA ILE A 392 -14.90 -28.53 -21.97
C ILE A 392 -15.01 -28.11 -23.44
N GLN A 393 -16.07 -28.59 -24.11
CA GLN A 393 -16.41 -28.19 -25.46
C GLN A 393 -17.72 -27.40 -25.46
N GLN A 394 -17.68 -26.21 -26.05
CA GLN A 394 -18.89 -25.44 -26.31
C GLN A 394 -19.66 -25.99 -27.52
N LEU A 395 -20.96 -26.24 -27.33
CA LEU A 395 -21.88 -26.72 -28.36
C LEU A 395 -22.94 -25.65 -28.63
N ASP A 396 -22.72 -24.83 -29.66
CA ASP A 396 -23.66 -23.79 -30.06
C ASP A 396 -24.95 -24.43 -30.61
N LEU A 397 -26.11 -24.04 -30.05
CA LEU A 397 -27.40 -24.54 -30.52
C LEU A 397 -27.76 -23.89 -31.87
N PRO A 398 -28.03 -24.66 -32.95
CA PRO A 398 -28.29 -24.10 -34.28
C PRO A 398 -29.42 -23.06 -34.30
N ASN A 399 -30.44 -23.25 -33.46
CA ASN A 399 -31.59 -22.35 -33.34
C ASN A 399 -31.23 -20.99 -32.71
N LEU A 400 -30.10 -20.91 -31.99
CA LEU A 400 -29.67 -19.71 -31.25
C LEU A 400 -28.44 -19.03 -31.87
N ASN A 401 -27.87 -19.56 -32.96
CA ASN A 401 -26.70 -18.97 -33.63
C ASN A 401 -26.90 -17.50 -34.04
N GLN A 402 -28.14 -17.09 -34.30
CA GLN A 402 -28.47 -15.74 -34.74
C GLN A 402 -28.57 -14.74 -33.58
N THR A 403 -28.79 -15.23 -32.35
CA THR A 403 -29.15 -14.42 -31.18
C THR A 403 -28.09 -13.35 -30.87
N SER A 404 -26.80 -13.71 -30.91
CA SER A 404 -25.73 -12.75 -30.62
C SER A 404 -25.70 -11.57 -31.60
N ALA A 405 -26.00 -11.82 -32.87
CA ALA A 405 -26.12 -10.76 -33.88
C ALA A 405 -27.46 -10.02 -33.72
N GLU A 406 -28.55 -10.74 -33.46
CA GLU A 406 -29.90 -10.21 -33.31
C GLU A 406 -29.97 -9.16 -32.19
N VAL A 407 -29.39 -9.46 -31.02
CA VAL A 407 -29.41 -8.54 -29.87
C VAL A 407 -28.66 -7.24 -30.19
N LEU A 408 -27.55 -7.32 -30.93
CA LEU A 408 -26.86 -6.12 -31.42
C LEU A 408 -27.72 -5.30 -32.38
N THR A 409 -28.55 -5.95 -33.21
CA THR A 409 -29.47 -5.22 -34.10
C THR A 409 -30.46 -4.35 -33.33
N TYR A 410 -30.84 -4.72 -32.10
CA TYR A 410 -31.75 -3.92 -31.27
C TYR A 410 -31.12 -2.58 -30.87
N LEU A 411 -29.82 -2.58 -30.55
CA LEU A 411 -29.04 -1.38 -30.24
C LEU A 411 -28.85 -0.49 -31.49
N LEU A 412 -28.88 -1.10 -32.67
CA LEU A 412 -28.69 -0.43 -33.96
C LEU A 412 -30.01 0.07 -34.60
N GLN A 413 -31.16 -0.20 -33.98
CA GLN A 413 -32.45 0.32 -34.43
C GLN A 413 -32.48 1.85 -34.41
N LYS A 414 -33.25 2.46 -35.32
CA LYS A 414 -33.38 3.94 -35.40
C LYS A 414 -33.75 4.59 -34.07
N ARG A 415 -34.56 3.92 -33.25
CA ARG A 415 -34.99 4.39 -31.92
C ARG A 415 -33.87 4.43 -30.87
N SER A 416 -32.78 3.70 -31.09
CA SER A 416 -31.63 3.54 -30.17
C SER A 416 -30.33 4.09 -30.75
N ARG A 417 -30.40 4.91 -31.81
CA ARG A 417 -29.22 5.44 -32.52
C ARG A 417 -28.47 6.54 -31.77
N GLU A 418 -29.17 7.26 -30.91
CA GLU A 418 -28.62 8.45 -30.26
C GLU A 418 -27.58 8.09 -29.20
N CYS A 419 -26.49 8.87 -29.18
CA CYS A 419 -25.48 8.86 -28.15
C CYS A 419 -25.26 10.28 -27.63
N MET A 420 -25.39 10.47 -26.33
CA MET A 420 -25.18 11.73 -25.62
C MET A 420 -23.79 11.74 -24.99
N ILE A 421 -23.01 12.77 -25.31
CA ILE A 421 -21.69 12.99 -24.71
C ILE A 421 -21.90 13.73 -23.39
N LEU A 422 -21.43 13.15 -22.29
CA LEU A 422 -21.62 13.65 -20.92
C LEU A 422 -20.59 14.72 -20.57
N THR A 423 -20.52 15.76 -21.39
CA THR A 423 -19.57 16.86 -21.19
C THR A 423 -20.20 18.23 -21.41
N GLU A 424 -19.80 19.20 -20.59
CA GLU A 424 -20.08 20.62 -20.79
C GLU A 424 -18.77 21.41 -20.76
N ARG A 425 -18.49 22.19 -21.83
CA ARG A 425 -17.25 22.97 -21.99
C ARG A 425 -15.96 22.15 -21.84
N GLY A 426 -15.99 20.88 -22.24
CA GLY A 426 -14.86 19.95 -22.18
C GLY A 426 -14.61 19.34 -20.80
N LYS A 427 -15.50 19.56 -19.82
CA LYS A 427 -15.47 18.88 -18.52
C LYS A 427 -16.58 17.85 -18.42
N ARG A 428 -16.37 16.79 -17.64
CA ARG A 428 -17.37 15.80 -17.27
C ARG A 428 -18.57 16.49 -16.60
N LEU A 429 -19.79 16.10 -16.96
CA LEU A 429 -20.99 16.57 -16.26
C LEU A 429 -20.99 16.07 -14.80
N THR A 430 -21.51 16.88 -13.90
CA THR A 430 -21.85 16.43 -12.54
C THR A 430 -23.08 15.52 -12.59
N GLU A 431 -23.31 14.76 -11.51
CA GLU A 431 -24.49 13.90 -11.38
C GLU A 431 -25.78 14.72 -11.50
N GLU A 432 -25.82 15.90 -10.88
CA GLU A 432 -26.96 16.82 -11.00
C GLU A 432 -27.18 17.30 -12.45
N GLU A 433 -26.11 17.68 -13.17
CA GLU A 433 -26.20 18.10 -14.56
C GLU A 433 -26.66 16.97 -15.49
N LEU A 434 -26.22 15.73 -15.23
CA LEU A 434 -26.73 14.54 -15.90
C LEU A 434 -28.24 14.40 -15.68
N LEU A 435 -28.71 14.41 -14.43
CA LEU A 435 -30.13 14.29 -14.10
C LEU A 435 -30.97 15.39 -14.80
N ARG A 436 -30.48 16.64 -14.80
CA ARG A 436 -31.11 17.75 -15.54
C ARG A 436 -31.14 17.51 -17.05
N SER A 437 -30.12 16.86 -17.61
CA SER A 437 -30.10 16.47 -19.03
C SER A 437 -31.12 15.37 -19.32
N LEU A 438 -31.23 14.36 -18.47
CA LEU A 438 -32.22 13.27 -18.61
C LEU A 438 -33.65 13.80 -18.57
N THR A 439 -33.97 14.67 -17.60
CA THR A 439 -35.30 15.29 -17.49
C THR A 439 -35.63 16.13 -18.74
N ARG A 440 -34.67 16.90 -19.28
CA ARG A 440 -34.86 17.66 -20.53
C ARG A 440 -35.17 16.75 -21.73
N ASN A 441 -34.58 15.56 -21.77
CA ASN A 441 -34.82 14.55 -22.80
C ASN A 441 -36.04 13.65 -22.52
N ARG A 442 -36.80 13.92 -21.45
CA ARG A 442 -37.93 13.09 -20.97
C ARG A 442 -37.55 11.62 -20.72
N ILE A 443 -36.34 11.40 -20.22
CA ILE A 443 -35.85 10.07 -19.83
C ILE A 443 -36.00 9.95 -18.32
N ARG A 444 -36.70 8.90 -17.88
CA ARG A 444 -36.99 8.60 -16.47
C ARG A 444 -36.34 7.31 -15.98
N ILE A 445 -35.59 6.62 -16.83
CA ILE A 445 -34.92 5.36 -16.49
C ILE A 445 -33.43 5.58 -16.72
N LEU A 446 -32.63 5.44 -15.67
CA LEU A 446 -31.18 5.48 -15.71
C LEU A 446 -30.63 4.09 -15.39
N ILE A 447 -29.94 3.51 -16.36
CA ILE A 447 -29.25 2.23 -16.27
C ILE A 447 -27.77 2.54 -16.18
N ASP A 448 -27.24 2.56 -14.96
CA ASP A 448 -25.88 2.99 -14.69
C ASP A 448 -24.87 1.85 -14.79
N ALA A 449 -24.81 1.23 -15.97
CA ALA A 449 -23.92 0.12 -16.25
C ALA A 449 -22.43 0.50 -16.17
N GLY A 450 -22.10 1.78 -16.37
CA GLY A 450 -20.73 2.32 -16.35
C GLY A 450 -20.32 2.93 -15.01
N ALA A 451 -21.11 2.75 -13.95
CA ALA A 451 -20.86 3.33 -12.62
C ALA A 451 -20.53 4.84 -12.71
N TYR A 452 -21.32 5.59 -13.46
CA TYR A 452 -21.12 7.02 -13.68
C TYR A 452 -21.43 7.84 -12.43
N ILE A 453 -22.49 7.47 -11.71
CA ILE A 453 -22.85 8.06 -10.42
C ILE A 453 -21.82 7.55 -9.41
N LEU A 454 -21.06 8.41 -8.77
CA LEU A 454 -19.99 8.09 -7.82
C LEU A 454 -20.23 8.65 -6.42
N GLU A 455 -20.74 9.88 -6.31
CA GLU A 455 -20.85 10.65 -5.08
C GLU A 455 -22.16 10.38 -4.33
N MET A 456 -23.28 10.24 -5.03
CA MET A 456 -24.56 9.93 -4.41
C MET A 456 -24.76 8.41 -4.24
N ASP A 457 -25.33 8.02 -3.10
CA ASP A 457 -25.95 6.71 -2.93
C ASP A 457 -27.28 6.63 -3.72
N ASN A 458 -27.79 5.42 -3.90
CA ASN A 458 -28.97 5.13 -4.72
C ASN A 458 -30.21 5.91 -4.28
N LYS A 459 -30.42 6.06 -2.96
CA LYS A 459 -31.56 6.78 -2.41
C LYS A 459 -31.40 8.28 -2.62
N THR A 460 -30.23 8.81 -2.27
CA THR A 460 -29.89 10.23 -2.41
C THR A 460 -30.02 10.69 -3.86
N LEU A 461 -29.56 9.87 -4.82
CA LEU A 461 -29.70 10.14 -6.25
C LEU A 461 -31.17 10.25 -6.67
N VAL A 462 -32.00 9.25 -6.32
CA VAL A 462 -33.42 9.25 -6.68
C VAL A 462 -34.18 10.40 -6.00
N GLU A 463 -33.88 10.70 -4.74
CA GLU A 463 -34.46 11.85 -4.06
C GLU A 463 -34.09 13.16 -4.77
N HIS A 464 -32.83 13.31 -5.18
CA HIS A 464 -32.39 14.48 -5.93
C HIS A 464 -33.06 14.56 -7.32
N TRP A 465 -33.22 13.43 -8.00
CA TRP A 465 -33.86 13.36 -9.31
C TRP A 465 -35.35 13.72 -9.23
N LEU A 466 -36.08 13.29 -8.20
CA LEU A 466 -37.48 13.66 -7.96
C LEU A 466 -37.67 15.16 -7.69
N ARG A 467 -36.66 15.83 -7.14
CA ARG A 467 -36.67 17.30 -6.98
C ARG A 467 -36.51 18.03 -8.32
N ILE A 468 -35.83 17.40 -9.29
CA ILE A 468 -35.61 17.95 -10.64
C ILE A 468 -36.79 17.66 -11.56
N ASP A 469 -37.32 16.43 -11.57
CA ASP A 469 -38.52 16.02 -12.31
C ASP A 469 -39.73 16.00 -11.38
N SER A 470 -40.38 17.16 -11.21
CA SER A 470 -41.56 17.29 -10.36
C SER A 470 -42.81 16.57 -10.88
N ASP A 471 -42.78 16.13 -12.15
CA ASP A 471 -43.89 15.49 -12.84
C ASP A 471 -43.85 13.95 -12.71
N ALA A 472 -42.85 13.40 -12.02
CA ALA A 472 -42.77 11.98 -11.72
C ALA A 472 -43.69 11.61 -10.55
N ALA A 473 -44.28 10.41 -10.59
CA ALA A 473 -45.13 9.91 -9.49
C ALA A 473 -44.32 9.51 -8.25
N GLY A 474 -43.07 9.11 -8.47
CA GLY A 474 -42.12 8.61 -7.47
C GLY A 474 -40.92 7.97 -8.18
N GLY A 475 -40.01 7.39 -7.40
CA GLY A 475 -38.77 6.82 -7.92
C GLY A 475 -38.44 5.47 -7.30
N VAL A 476 -37.93 4.55 -8.13
CA VAL A 476 -37.46 3.23 -7.74
C VAL A 476 -35.94 3.22 -7.63
N TYR A 477 -35.43 2.66 -6.54
CA TYR A 477 -34.02 2.37 -6.34
C TYR A 477 -33.84 1.06 -5.56
N PHE A 478 -32.61 0.53 -5.56
CA PHE A 478 -32.26 -0.63 -4.74
C PHE A 478 -31.48 -0.18 -3.50
N ALA A 479 -31.89 -0.67 -2.32
CA ALA A 479 -31.22 -0.38 -1.06
C ALA A 479 -30.16 -1.45 -0.74
N GLU A 480 -29.45 -1.29 0.39
CA GLU A 480 -28.40 -2.22 0.85
C GLU A 480 -28.88 -3.67 1.06
N ASP A 481 -30.20 -3.88 1.19
CA ASP A 481 -30.81 -5.21 1.30
C ASP A 481 -31.03 -5.90 -0.07
N ASN A 482 -30.51 -5.32 -1.16
CA ASN A 482 -30.69 -5.75 -2.55
C ASN A 482 -32.17 -5.87 -2.98
N ARG A 483 -33.08 -5.14 -2.32
CA ARG A 483 -34.51 -5.10 -2.67
C ARG A 483 -34.88 -3.78 -3.32
N ALA A 484 -35.88 -3.82 -4.20
CA ALA A 484 -36.43 -2.64 -4.84
C ALA A 484 -37.35 -1.86 -3.89
N TRP A 485 -37.00 -0.61 -3.63
CA TRP A 485 -37.74 0.34 -2.81
C TRP A 485 -38.33 1.46 -3.68
N PHE A 486 -39.43 2.02 -3.22
CA PHE A 486 -40.14 3.11 -3.88
C PHE A 486 -40.18 4.35 -2.98
N LEU A 487 -39.78 5.50 -3.54
CA LEU A 487 -39.84 6.82 -2.91
C LEU A 487 -40.91 7.66 -3.60
N TYR A 488 -41.94 8.06 -2.85
CA TYR A 488 -43.01 8.93 -3.39
C TYR A 488 -42.51 10.36 -3.64
N GLN A 489 -43.14 11.03 -4.62
CA GLN A 489 -42.87 12.42 -4.96
C GLN A 489 -42.94 13.33 -3.72
N GLY A 490 -41.90 14.15 -3.52
CA GLY A 490 -41.76 15.02 -2.34
C GLY A 490 -41.09 14.37 -1.12
N GLY A 491 -40.59 13.14 -1.23
CA GLY A 491 -39.66 12.53 -0.27
C GLY A 491 -40.27 12.00 1.03
N LYS A 492 -41.60 11.99 1.17
CA LYS A 492 -42.27 11.79 2.46
C LYS A 492 -42.49 10.33 2.87
N GLN A 493 -42.46 9.39 1.93
CA GLN A 493 -42.79 7.99 2.20
C GLN A 493 -41.92 7.06 1.38
N ILE A 494 -41.27 6.11 2.07
CA ILE A 494 -40.45 5.03 1.52
C ILE A 494 -41.16 3.72 1.81
N VAL A 495 -41.39 2.90 0.79
CA VAL A 495 -42.07 1.59 0.92
C VAL A 495 -41.46 0.58 -0.06
N PRO A 496 -41.53 -0.74 0.23
CA PRO A 496 -41.11 -1.76 -0.74
C PRO A 496 -41.91 -1.66 -2.04
N LEU A 497 -41.26 -1.81 -3.20
CA LEU A 497 -41.92 -1.65 -4.51
C LEU A 497 -43.15 -2.56 -4.65
N LEU A 498 -43.06 -3.80 -4.17
CA LEU A 498 -44.14 -4.80 -4.20
C LEU A 498 -45.40 -4.37 -3.43
N ALA A 499 -45.27 -3.45 -2.47
CA ALA A 499 -46.39 -2.92 -1.70
C ALA A 499 -47.04 -1.68 -2.34
N THR A 500 -46.59 -1.26 -3.51
CA THR A 500 -47.09 -0.07 -4.22
C THR A 500 -47.99 -0.45 -5.40
N PRO A 501 -48.88 0.45 -5.85
CA PRO A 501 -49.64 0.23 -7.10
C PRO A 501 -48.75 0.21 -8.36
N PHE A 502 -47.45 0.53 -8.24
CA PHE A 502 -46.52 0.63 -9.36
C PHE A 502 -45.71 -0.66 -9.60
N ALA A 503 -45.87 -1.69 -8.77
CA ALA A 503 -45.11 -2.95 -8.89
C ALA A 503 -45.26 -3.62 -10.28
N GLU A 504 -46.46 -3.56 -10.85
CA GLU A 504 -46.78 -4.18 -12.15
C GLU A 504 -46.71 -3.21 -13.33
N ASN A 505 -46.62 -1.90 -13.08
CA ASN A 505 -46.49 -0.88 -14.11
C ASN A 505 -45.77 0.37 -13.57
N LEU A 506 -44.53 0.57 -13.99
CA LEU A 506 -43.69 1.72 -13.61
C LEU A 506 -43.92 2.98 -14.47
N GLU A 507 -45.08 3.09 -15.11
CA GLU A 507 -45.44 4.26 -15.92
C GLU A 507 -45.43 5.55 -15.08
N GLY A 508 -44.76 6.58 -15.60
CA GLY A 508 -44.62 7.86 -14.92
C GLY A 508 -43.63 7.89 -13.74
N CYS A 509 -42.98 6.76 -13.41
CA CYS A 509 -42.02 6.67 -12.32
C CYS A 509 -40.58 6.86 -12.80
N LEU A 510 -39.70 7.36 -11.92
CA LEU A 510 -38.25 7.30 -12.11
C LEU A 510 -37.75 5.91 -11.74
N VAL A 511 -36.74 5.41 -12.44
CA VAL A 511 -36.09 4.13 -12.12
C VAL A 511 -34.59 4.33 -12.22
N TYR A 512 -33.89 4.05 -11.13
CA TYR A 512 -32.44 3.99 -11.10
C TYR A 512 -31.98 2.55 -10.89
N LEU A 513 -31.17 2.06 -11.81
CA LEU A 513 -30.43 0.81 -11.69
C LEU A 513 -28.95 1.20 -11.60
N ASP A 514 -28.33 0.94 -10.45
CA ASP A 514 -26.87 1.03 -10.31
C ASP A 514 -26.18 -0.14 -11.03
N GLU A 515 -24.84 -0.16 -11.02
CA GLU A 515 -24.05 -1.18 -11.69
C GLU A 515 -24.40 -2.61 -11.23
N ALA A 516 -24.46 -2.84 -9.91
CA ALA A 516 -24.77 -4.14 -9.33
C ALA A 516 -26.15 -4.66 -9.75
N HIS A 517 -27.15 -3.77 -9.82
CA HIS A 517 -28.53 -4.11 -10.13
C HIS A 517 -28.85 -4.04 -11.63
N THR A 518 -27.84 -3.87 -12.50
CA THR A 518 -28.01 -4.02 -13.96
C THR A 518 -28.06 -5.48 -14.41
N ARG A 519 -27.67 -6.43 -13.55
CA ARG A 519 -27.79 -7.88 -13.75
C ARG A 519 -28.75 -8.48 -12.73
N GLY A 520 -29.37 -9.63 -13.04
CA GLY A 520 -30.23 -10.38 -12.12
C GLY A 520 -31.61 -9.76 -11.77
N THR A 521 -31.84 -8.47 -11.99
CA THR A 521 -33.10 -7.78 -11.63
C THR A 521 -34.15 -7.82 -12.74
N ASP A 522 -35.43 -7.95 -12.40
CA ASP A 522 -36.55 -7.85 -13.36
C ASP A 522 -37.59 -6.82 -12.87
N LEU A 523 -37.72 -5.72 -13.60
CA LEU A 523 -38.71 -4.67 -13.34
C LEU A 523 -39.69 -4.58 -14.51
N LYS A 524 -40.98 -4.35 -14.22
CA LYS A 524 -42.02 -4.17 -15.25
C LYS A 524 -42.03 -2.73 -15.77
N LEU A 525 -41.08 -2.45 -16.67
CA LEU A 525 -40.92 -1.14 -17.32
C LEU A 525 -41.98 -0.89 -18.42
N PRO A 526 -42.40 0.36 -18.66
CA PRO A 526 -43.41 0.71 -19.67
C PRO A 526 -43.03 0.28 -21.09
N ARG A 527 -44.04 0.05 -21.96
CA ARG A 527 -43.81 -0.46 -23.33
C ARG A 527 -42.99 0.49 -24.21
N ASP A 528 -43.15 1.79 -24.02
CA ASP A 528 -42.47 2.87 -24.73
C ASP A 528 -41.31 3.46 -23.91
N ALA A 529 -40.84 2.74 -22.89
CA ALA A 529 -39.73 3.15 -22.05
C ALA A 529 -38.46 3.45 -22.87
N ARG A 530 -37.86 4.59 -22.56
CA ARG A 530 -36.54 5.00 -23.03
C ARG A 530 -35.58 5.07 -21.85
N GLY A 531 -34.53 4.26 -21.86
CA GLY A 531 -33.50 4.24 -20.81
C GLY A 531 -32.23 4.97 -21.22
N ALA A 532 -31.63 5.74 -20.32
CA ALA A 532 -30.26 6.21 -20.46
C ALA A 532 -29.29 5.13 -19.96
N LEU A 533 -28.36 4.70 -20.82
CA LEU A 533 -27.39 3.66 -20.52
C LEU A 533 -25.99 4.27 -20.45
N THR A 534 -25.38 4.26 -19.27
CA THR A 534 -24.04 4.85 -19.07
C THR A 534 -22.94 3.91 -19.57
N LEU A 535 -21.89 4.52 -20.13
CA LEU A 535 -20.72 3.82 -20.61
C LEU A 535 -19.47 4.13 -19.77
N ALA A 536 -18.53 3.19 -19.71
CA ALA A 536 -17.23 3.33 -19.05
C ALA A 536 -16.14 2.58 -19.81
N LEU A 537 -14.88 3.03 -19.69
CA LEU A 537 -13.73 2.33 -20.26
C LEU A 537 -13.62 0.91 -19.68
N GLY A 538 -13.30 -0.06 -20.54
CA GLY A 538 -13.20 -1.47 -20.16
C GLY A 538 -14.51 -2.23 -20.11
N GLN A 539 -15.66 -1.59 -20.33
CA GLN A 539 -16.93 -2.32 -20.50
C GLN A 539 -16.92 -3.20 -21.74
N THR A 540 -17.40 -4.43 -21.58
CA THR A 540 -17.55 -5.40 -22.67
C THR A 540 -18.93 -5.30 -23.32
N LYS A 541 -19.06 -5.91 -24.50
CA LYS A 541 -20.32 -6.02 -25.23
C LYS A 541 -21.38 -6.72 -24.38
N ASP A 542 -21.08 -7.87 -23.79
CA ASP A 542 -22.06 -8.61 -22.99
C ASP A 542 -22.53 -7.86 -21.74
N HIS A 543 -21.63 -7.23 -20.98
CA HIS A 543 -22.02 -6.38 -19.83
C HIS A 543 -23.04 -5.31 -20.25
N THR A 544 -22.73 -4.60 -21.33
CA THR A 544 -23.58 -3.51 -21.84
C THR A 544 -24.91 -4.02 -22.38
N VAL A 545 -24.89 -5.13 -23.10
CA VAL A 545 -26.09 -5.78 -23.64
C VAL A 545 -26.99 -6.29 -22.53
N GLN A 546 -26.44 -6.97 -21.51
CA GLN A 546 -27.22 -7.50 -20.38
C GLN A 546 -27.90 -6.38 -19.58
N ALA A 547 -27.21 -5.25 -19.40
CA ALA A 547 -27.76 -4.04 -18.81
C ALA A 547 -28.86 -3.42 -19.69
N ALA A 548 -28.61 -3.26 -21.00
CA ALA A 548 -29.62 -2.75 -21.94
C ALA A 548 -30.88 -3.63 -21.96
N MET A 549 -30.73 -4.94 -21.85
CA MET A 549 -31.82 -5.92 -21.84
C MET A 549 -32.67 -5.90 -20.55
N ARG A 550 -32.35 -5.06 -19.55
CA ARG A 550 -33.33 -4.70 -18.50
C ARG A 550 -34.58 -4.06 -19.11
N LEU A 551 -34.43 -3.40 -20.26
CA LEU A 551 -35.53 -3.06 -21.16
C LEU A 551 -35.93 -4.32 -21.96
N ARG A 552 -36.73 -5.19 -21.35
CA ARG A 552 -37.14 -6.49 -21.93
C ARG A 552 -37.82 -6.41 -23.31
N GLN A 553 -38.36 -5.25 -23.69
CA GLN A 553 -39.00 -4.99 -24.99
C GLN A 553 -38.12 -4.17 -25.95
N LEU A 554 -36.78 -4.22 -25.78
CA LEU A 554 -35.82 -3.51 -26.64
C LEU A 554 -35.90 -3.96 -28.11
N ALA A 555 -36.29 -5.21 -28.36
CA ALA A 555 -36.50 -5.76 -29.69
C ALA A 555 -37.68 -5.10 -30.43
N THR A 556 -38.70 -4.63 -29.69
CA THR A 556 -39.98 -4.19 -30.26
C THR A 556 -40.20 -2.69 -30.10
N THR A 557 -40.40 -2.20 -28.88
CA THR A 557 -40.93 -0.84 -28.62
C THR A 557 -40.02 0.01 -27.76
N GLN A 558 -39.30 -0.57 -26.81
CA GLN A 558 -38.39 0.17 -25.92
C GLN A 558 -37.12 0.59 -26.66
N SER A 559 -36.44 1.61 -26.14
CA SER A 559 -35.20 2.13 -26.70
C SER A 559 -34.22 2.62 -25.66
N ILE A 560 -32.98 2.89 -26.10
CA ILE A 560 -31.93 3.43 -25.25
C ILE A 560 -31.35 4.74 -25.79
N LEU A 561 -30.79 5.53 -24.89
CA LEU A 561 -29.86 6.61 -25.18
C LEU A 561 -28.51 6.25 -24.56
N PHE A 562 -27.48 6.05 -25.39
CA PHE A 562 -26.13 5.85 -24.87
C PHE A 562 -25.63 7.14 -24.23
N CYS A 563 -24.97 7.02 -23.08
CA CYS A 563 -24.44 8.14 -22.32
C CYS A 563 -22.94 7.94 -22.16
N ALA A 564 -22.15 8.62 -22.99
CA ALA A 564 -20.69 8.45 -23.08
C ALA A 564 -19.96 9.58 -22.34
N PRO A 565 -19.23 9.29 -21.25
CA PRO A 565 -18.26 10.22 -20.66
C PRO A 565 -17.18 10.66 -21.66
N SER A 566 -16.45 11.74 -21.34
CA SER A 566 -15.40 12.31 -22.21
C SER A 566 -14.40 11.26 -22.68
N GLU A 567 -13.95 10.43 -21.74
CA GLU A 567 -12.95 9.41 -21.91
C GLU A 567 -13.44 8.28 -22.82
N VAL A 568 -14.71 7.88 -22.68
CA VAL A 568 -15.34 6.87 -23.53
C VAL A 568 -15.57 7.41 -24.94
N TYR A 569 -16.08 8.64 -25.05
CA TYR A 569 -16.26 9.31 -26.33
C TYR A 569 -14.96 9.33 -27.15
N ARG A 570 -13.83 9.68 -26.51
CA ARG A 570 -12.51 9.65 -27.16
C ARG A 570 -12.11 8.25 -27.58
N SER A 571 -12.24 7.26 -26.68
CA SER A 571 -11.92 5.87 -27.00
C SER A 571 -12.75 5.35 -28.19
N ILE A 572 -14.01 5.75 -28.31
CA ILE A 572 -14.87 5.44 -29.47
C ILE A 572 -14.33 6.10 -30.74
N LEU A 573 -13.94 7.38 -30.70
CA LEU A 573 -13.36 8.08 -31.84
C LEU A 573 -12.06 7.42 -32.32
N ASP A 574 -11.19 7.05 -31.38
CA ASP A 574 -9.89 6.42 -31.67
C ASP A 574 -10.08 5.07 -32.38
N VAL A 575 -10.95 4.21 -31.87
CA VAL A 575 -11.28 2.92 -32.50
C VAL A 575 -11.95 3.12 -33.85
N SER A 576 -12.84 4.11 -33.96
CA SER A 576 -13.56 4.40 -35.21
C SER A 576 -12.72 5.20 -36.21
N SER A 577 -11.49 5.60 -35.86
CA SER A 577 -10.62 6.48 -36.65
C SER A 577 -11.32 7.78 -37.09
N LYS A 578 -12.11 8.38 -36.20
CA LYS A 578 -12.86 9.62 -36.44
C LYS A 578 -12.17 10.83 -35.82
N GLU A 579 -12.35 12.01 -36.44
CA GLU A 579 -11.80 13.26 -35.91
C GLU A 579 -12.60 13.77 -34.70
N GLN A 580 -11.91 14.51 -33.81
CA GLN A 580 -12.52 15.14 -32.64
C GLN A 580 -13.70 16.05 -33.03
N GLY A 581 -14.84 15.89 -32.35
CA GLY A 581 -16.06 16.65 -32.65
C GLY A 581 -16.96 16.01 -33.71
N SER A 582 -16.57 14.87 -34.28
CA SER A 582 -17.46 14.05 -35.10
C SER A 582 -18.67 13.58 -34.29
N ALA A 583 -19.83 13.57 -34.94
CA ALA A 583 -21.02 12.94 -34.37
C ALA A 583 -20.80 11.42 -34.26
N ILE A 584 -21.16 10.86 -33.11
CA ILE A 584 -21.15 9.43 -32.88
C ILE A 584 -22.58 8.91 -32.73
N ASP A 585 -22.80 7.68 -33.15
CA ASP A 585 -24.08 6.99 -33.00
C ASP A 585 -23.89 5.59 -32.39
N SER A 586 -24.97 4.83 -32.26
CA SER A 586 -24.89 3.49 -31.68
C SER A 586 -24.06 2.50 -32.48
N ALA A 587 -23.81 2.69 -33.78
CA ALA A 587 -22.90 1.81 -34.52
C ALA A 587 -21.45 2.00 -34.09
N ASP A 588 -21.03 3.24 -33.84
CA ASP A 588 -19.69 3.53 -33.32
C ASP A 588 -19.51 2.93 -31.92
N VAL A 589 -20.53 3.06 -31.07
CA VAL A 589 -20.54 2.47 -29.72
C VAL A 589 -20.46 0.94 -29.79
N VAL A 590 -21.27 0.29 -30.62
CA VAL A 590 -21.24 -1.17 -30.78
C VAL A 590 -19.90 -1.66 -31.33
N HIS A 591 -19.33 -0.97 -32.32
CA HIS A 591 -18.00 -1.29 -32.83
C HIS A 591 -16.93 -1.20 -31.73
N TRP A 592 -16.97 -0.12 -30.95
CA TRP A 592 -16.09 0.07 -29.80
C TRP A 592 -16.26 -1.03 -28.75
N LEU A 593 -17.49 -1.41 -28.37
CA LEU A 593 -17.74 -2.49 -27.41
C LEU A 593 -17.19 -3.85 -27.85
N LEU A 594 -17.29 -4.16 -29.14
CA LEU A 594 -16.72 -5.38 -29.71
C LEU A 594 -15.19 -5.37 -29.62
N GLU A 595 -14.56 -4.25 -29.93
CA GLU A 595 -13.12 -4.06 -29.80
C GLU A 595 -12.67 -4.14 -28.33
N GLN A 596 -13.41 -3.53 -27.40
CA GLN A 596 -13.13 -3.66 -25.96
C GLN A 596 -13.21 -5.12 -25.49
N THR A 597 -14.18 -5.88 -25.99
CA THR A 597 -14.34 -7.31 -25.65
C THR A 597 -13.15 -8.13 -26.16
N CYS A 598 -12.68 -7.88 -27.39
CA CYS A 598 -11.48 -8.51 -27.91
C CYS A 598 -10.25 -8.21 -27.05
N ARG A 599 -10.03 -6.92 -26.71
CA ARG A 599 -8.90 -6.50 -25.87
C ARG A 599 -8.95 -7.11 -24.47
N ALA A 600 -10.13 -7.17 -23.85
CA ALA A 600 -10.31 -7.80 -22.54
C ALA A 600 -9.94 -9.30 -22.59
N ASN A 601 -10.36 -10.00 -23.64
CA ASN A 601 -10.01 -11.40 -23.83
C ASN A 601 -8.53 -11.62 -24.10
N GLU A 602 -7.89 -10.75 -24.89
CA GLU A 602 -6.46 -10.78 -25.16
C GLU A 602 -5.63 -10.56 -23.89
N GLN A 603 -6.06 -9.63 -23.02
CA GLN A 603 -5.44 -9.40 -21.73
C GLN A 603 -5.49 -10.67 -20.86
N LEU A 604 -6.64 -11.35 -20.76
CA LEU A 604 -6.77 -12.55 -19.93
C LEU A 604 -6.10 -13.81 -20.51
N GLN A 605 -5.62 -13.78 -21.75
CA GLN A 605 -5.06 -14.94 -22.44
C GLN A 605 -3.80 -15.50 -21.75
N THR A 606 -2.94 -14.63 -21.20
CA THR A 606 -1.73 -15.04 -20.49
C THR A 606 -2.07 -15.79 -19.20
N LEU A 607 -3.00 -15.24 -18.41
CA LEU A 607 -3.48 -15.87 -17.18
C LEU A 607 -4.17 -17.20 -17.46
N PHE A 608 -5.02 -17.27 -18.49
CA PHE A 608 -5.66 -18.51 -18.94
C PHE A 608 -4.64 -19.60 -19.26
N THR A 609 -3.56 -19.23 -19.96
CA THR A 609 -2.52 -20.16 -20.38
C THR A 609 -1.72 -20.66 -19.19
N ALA A 610 -1.37 -19.77 -18.25
CA ALA A 610 -0.67 -20.12 -17.01
C ALA A 610 -1.51 -21.08 -16.14
N GLN A 611 -2.81 -20.83 -15.98
CA GLN A 611 -3.73 -21.71 -15.27
C GLN A 611 -3.86 -23.08 -15.95
N GLY A 612 -3.89 -23.11 -17.29
CA GLY A 612 -3.93 -24.37 -18.04
C GLY A 612 -2.68 -25.22 -17.86
N PHE A 613 -1.50 -24.61 -17.83
CA PHE A 613 -0.25 -25.33 -17.53
C PHE A 613 -0.24 -25.87 -16.10
N ASP A 614 -0.63 -25.06 -15.12
CA ASP A 614 -0.75 -25.48 -13.72
C ASP A 614 -1.70 -26.68 -13.55
N PHE A 615 -2.86 -26.65 -14.21
CA PHE A 615 -3.79 -27.77 -14.24
C PHE A 615 -3.14 -29.04 -14.82
N CYS A 616 -2.44 -28.91 -15.95
CA CYS A 616 -1.74 -30.03 -16.59
C CYS A 616 -0.65 -30.61 -15.69
N ASP A 617 0.14 -29.77 -15.03
CA ASP A 617 1.23 -30.20 -14.15
C ASP A 617 0.70 -30.97 -12.95
N ARG A 618 -0.32 -30.45 -12.26
CA ARG A 618 -0.99 -31.13 -11.14
C ARG A 618 -1.63 -32.45 -11.56
N THR A 619 -2.31 -32.46 -12.71
CA THR A 619 -2.96 -33.66 -13.25
C THR A 619 -1.92 -34.72 -13.65
N ASN A 620 -0.83 -34.31 -14.30
CA ASN A 620 0.26 -35.19 -14.68
C ASN A 620 0.98 -35.77 -13.44
N ALA A 621 1.23 -34.96 -12.41
CA ALA A 621 1.80 -35.40 -11.15
C ALA A 621 0.92 -36.47 -10.47
N LYS A 622 -0.40 -36.27 -10.45
CA LYS A 622 -1.37 -37.26 -9.94
C LYS A 622 -1.33 -38.58 -10.71
N LEU A 623 -1.14 -38.52 -12.03
CA LEU A 623 -1.09 -39.68 -12.91
C LEU A 623 0.20 -40.48 -12.79
N GLN A 624 1.34 -39.79 -12.65
CA GLN A 624 2.64 -40.43 -12.48
C GLN A 624 2.82 -41.05 -11.09
N ASN A 625 2.02 -40.59 -10.11
CA ASN A 625 2.08 -41.02 -8.71
C ASN A 625 0.73 -41.57 -8.24
N PRO A 626 0.20 -42.68 -8.80
CA PRO A 626 -1.16 -43.16 -8.51
C PRO A 626 -1.38 -43.56 -7.04
N ASP A 627 -0.32 -43.97 -6.32
CA ASP A 627 -0.38 -44.40 -4.92
C ASP A 627 0.13 -43.32 -3.95
N PHE A 628 0.10 -42.03 -4.35
CA PHE A 628 0.57 -40.88 -3.55
C PHE A 628 -0.02 -40.77 -2.14
N ILE A 629 -1.17 -41.41 -1.88
CA ILE A 629 -1.75 -41.48 -0.53
C ILE A 629 -0.98 -42.44 0.37
N ARG A 630 -0.52 -43.60 -0.12
CA ARG A 630 0.06 -44.68 0.70
C ARG A 630 1.57 -44.78 0.60
N ASP A 631 2.13 -44.54 -0.59
CA ASP A 631 3.57 -44.57 -0.85
C ASP A 631 4.20 -43.21 -0.51
N ARG A 632 5.18 -43.20 0.40
CA ARG A 632 5.83 -41.96 0.86
C ARG A 632 6.65 -41.26 -0.23
N VAL A 633 7.27 -42.01 -1.14
CA VAL A 633 8.10 -41.44 -2.22
C VAL A 633 7.20 -40.78 -3.26
N GLN A 634 6.14 -41.48 -3.67
CA GLN A 634 5.13 -40.93 -4.57
C GLN A 634 4.41 -39.74 -3.93
N ARG A 635 4.16 -39.78 -2.62
CA ARG A 635 3.58 -38.65 -1.87
C ARG A 635 4.45 -37.42 -1.95
N SER A 636 5.75 -37.54 -1.65
CA SER A 636 6.68 -36.41 -1.73
C SER A 636 6.71 -35.83 -3.14
N ALA A 637 6.87 -36.68 -4.15
CA ALA A 637 6.91 -36.25 -5.54
C ALA A 637 5.61 -35.55 -5.99
N PHE A 638 4.45 -36.02 -5.54
CA PHE A 638 3.16 -35.37 -5.81
C PHE A 638 3.04 -34.02 -5.09
N ILE A 639 3.33 -33.97 -3.79
CA ILE A 639 3.25 -32.75 -2.99
C ILE A 639 4.21 -31.68 -3.50
N ASP A 640 5.44 -32.07 -3.86
CA ASP A 640 6.45 -31.16 -4.42
C ASP A 640 6.03 -30.58 -5.78
N ALA A 641 5.19 -31.28 -6.55
CA ALA A 641 4.66 -30.81 -7.82
C ALA A 641 3.40 -29.94 -7.68
N VAL A 642 2.57 -30.16 -6.64
CA VAL A 642 1.33 -29.39 -6.41
C VAL A 642 1.58 -28.15 -5.56
N LYS A 643 2.59 -28.16 -4.69
CA LYS A 643 3.01 -26.98 -3.92
C LYS A 643 3.73 -25.99 -4.84
N LEU A 644 3.24 -24.77 -4.86
CA LEU A 644 3.85 -23.68 -5.59
C LEU A 644 4.48 -22.68 -4.64
N PRO A 645 5.55 -21.98 -5.04
CA PRO A 645 6.05 -20.85 -4.27
C PRO A 645 5.00 -19.74 -4.27
N GLU A 646 4.66 -19.25 -3.08
CA GLU A 646 3.83 -18.05 -2.93
C GLU A 646 4.70 -16.81 -2.74
N ARG A 647 5.76 -16.94 -1.94
CA ARG A 647 6.72 -15.86 -1.75
C ARG A 647 7.60 -15.72 -2.98
N LEU A 648 7.41 -14.62 -3.70
CA LEU A 648 8.26 -14.21 -4.81
C LEU A 648 9.18 -13.08 -4.36
N THR A 649 10.48 -13.23 -4.61
CA THR A 649 11.45 -12.16 -4.35
C THR A 649 11.34 -11.07 -5.42
N LEU A 650 11.91 -9.89 -5.14
CA LEU A 650 11.97 -8.82 -6.14
C LEU A 650 12.78 -9.22 -7.37
N ASP A 651 13.75 -10.12 -7.21
CA ASP A 651 14.54 -10.63 -8.33
C ASP A 651 13.75 -11.65 -9.16
N ASP A 652 12.91 -12.49 -8.54
CA ASP A 652 12.00 -13.41 -9.25
C ASP A 652 10.97 -12.64 -10.10
N LEU A 653 10.48 -11.50 -9.59
CA LEU A 653 9.46 -10.69 -10.27
C LEU A 653 10.06 -9.77 -11.34
N TYR A 654 11.19 -9.11 -11.05
CA TYR A 654 11.69 -7.98 -11.85
C TYR A 654 13.14 -8.11 -12.29
N GLY A 655 13.85 -9.14 -11.82
CA GLY A 655 15.26 -9.39 -12.11
C GLY A 655 15.48 -10.07 -13.46
N ASN A 656 16.69 -10.60 -13.65
CA ASN A 656 17.05 -11.33 -14.86
C ASN A 656 16.74 -12.82 -14.80
N THR A 657 16.17 -13.25 -13.69
CA THR A 657 15.82 -14.65 -13.52
C THR A 657 14.63 -14.87 -14.42
N THR A 658 14.89 -15.45 -15.60
CA THR A 658 13.89 -16.21 -16.33
C THR A 658 13.48 -17.37 -15.43
N VAL A 659 12.73 -17.10 -14.36
CA VAL A 659 11.93 -18.10 -13.68
C VAL A 659 10.77 -18.37 -14.64
N ARG A 660 11.11 -18.98 -15.77
CA ARG A 660 10.25 -20.01 -16.30
C ARG A 660 10.15 -20.99 -15.15
N HIS A 661 9.10 -20.90 -14.34
CA HIS A 661 8.59 -22.01 -13.55
C HIS A 661 8.16 -23.20 -14.43
N ARG A 662 8.62 -23.26 -15.70
CA ARG A 662 8.93 -24.50 -16.35
C ARG A 662 10.06 -25.12 -15.54
N THR A 663 9.71 -25.97 -14.59
CA THR A 663 10.52 -27.15 -14.42
C THR A 663 10.79 -27.67 -15.83
N ASP A 664 12.05 -27.67 -16.25
CA ASP A 664 12.54 -28.54 -17.32
C ASP A 664 12.41 -30.00 -16.84
N SER A 665 11.23 -30.36 -16.34
CA SER A 665 10.79 -31.72 -16.15
C SER A 665 10.53 -32.24 -17.55
N SER A 666 11.63 -32.72 -18.14
CA SER A 666 11.74 -33.85 -19.05
C SER A 666 10.98 -35.11 -18.58
N ASN A 667 9.90 -34.96 -17.81
CA ASN A 667 8.97 -36.01 -17.47
C ASN A 667 8.01 -36.13 -18.65
N ALA A 668 8.02 -37.29 -19.30
CA ALA A 668 7.06 -37.60 -20.37
C ALA A 668 5.65 -37.27 -19.89
N SER A 669 5.00 -36.31 -20.54
CA SER A 669 3.61 -35.98 -20.28
C SER A 669 2.75 -37.22 -20.56
N HIS A 670 1.74 -37.44 -19.72
CA HIS A 670 0.80 -38.52 -19.98
C HIS A 670 0.07 -38.27 -21.31
N ALA A 671 -0.12 -39.30 -22.14
CA ALA A 671 -0.69 -39.18 -23.49
C ALA A 671 -2.05 -38.45 -23.53
N ALA A 672 -2.84 -38.58 -22.46
CA ALA A 672 -4.13 -37.91 -22.31
C ALA A 672 -4.04 -36.36 -22.23
N LEU A 673 -2.88 -35.80 -21.89
CA LEU A 673 -2.65 -34.37 -21.76
C LEU A 673 -1.91 -33.75 -22.96
N GLU A 674 -1.33 -34.57 -23.84
CA GLU A 674 -0.52 -34.09 -24.98
C GLU A 674 -1.28 -33.12 -25.89
N HIS A 675 -2.56 -33.39 -26.16
CA HIS A 675 -3.39 -32.49 -26.97
C HIS A 675 -3.60 -31.13 -26.29
N ILE A 676 -3.88 -31.12 -24.99
CA ILE A 676 -4.11 -29.89 -24.20
C ILE A 676 -2.81 -29.08 -24.14
N LEU A 677 -1.69 -29.71 -23.82
CA LEU A 677 -0.37 -29.09 -23.78
C LEU A 677 0.03 -28.51 -25.14
N GLY A 678 -0.18 -29.27 -26.23
CA GLY A 678 0.12 -28.81 -27.58
C GLY A 678 -0.69 -27.59 -27.99
N GLU A 679 -1.98 -27.52 -27.59
CA GLU A 679 -2.84 -26.36 -27.85
C GLU A 679 -2.45 -25.14 -26.98
N LEU A 680 -2.07 -25.34 -25.72
CA LEU A 680 -1.55 -24.28 -24.85
C LEU A 680 -0.25 -23.69 -25.41
N GLU A 681 0.71 -24.52 -25.80
CA GLU A 681 1.96 -24.08 -26.43
C GLU A 681 1.72 -23.35 -27.76
N ARG A 682 0.74 -23.80 -28.56
CA ARG A 682 0.38 -23.15 -29.81
C ARG A 682 -0.20 -21.76 -29.56
N ARG A 683 -1.05 -21.61 -28.54
CA ARG A 683 -1.64 -20.32 -28.14
C ARG A 683 -0.59 -19.35 -27.63
N GLU A 684 0.32 -19.82 -26.78
CA GLU A 684 1.47 -19.05 -26.28
C GLU A 684 2.34 -18.51 -27.45
N LYS A 685 2.76 -19.39 -28.38
CA LYS A 685 3.55 -19.01 -29.56
C LYS A 685 2.83 -18.06 -30.51
N SER A 686 1.50 -18.15 -30.62
CA SER A 686 0.71 -17.22 -31.45
C SER A 686 0.56 -15.84 -30.80
N SER A 687 0.61 -15.77 -29.47
CA SER A 687 0.56 -14.51 -28.72
C SER A 687 1.86 -13.71 -28.89
N ASP A 688 3.02 -14.39 -28.98
CA ASP A 688 4.33 -13.76 -29.20
C ASP A 688 4.50 -13.11 -30.59
N GLN A 689 3.64 -13.43 -31.57
CA GLN A 689 3.77 -12.94 -32.96
C GLN A 689 3.01 -11.64 -33.23
N ASN A 690 2.08 -11.22 -32.35
CA ASN A 690 1.19 -10.08 -32.59
C ASN A 690 1.71 -8.71 -32.07
N GLY A 691 3.03 -8.59 -31.84
CA GLY A 691 3.65 -7.38 -31.29
C GLY A 691 3.59 -7.33 -29.75
N PRO A 692 4.21 -6.32 -29.10
CA PRO A 692 4.32 -6.26 -27.64
C PRO A 692 2.97 -5.89 -27.03
N VAL A 693 2.08 -6.87 -26.91
CA VAL A 693 0.86 -6.75 -26.11
C VAL A 693 1.29 -6.93 -24.66
N THR A 694 1.53 -5.83 -23.96
CA THR A 694 1.71 -5.69 -22.49
C THR A 694 1.72 -7.02 -21.71
N HIS A 695 2.84 -7.74 -21.79
CA HIS A 695 2.90 -9.19 -21.53
C HIS A 695 2.78 -9.60 -20.04
N ASP A 696 2.90 -8.68 -19.08
CA ASP A 696 2.84 -8.98 -17.63
C ASP A 696 1.57 -8.50 -16.92
N SER A 697 0.82 -7.55 -17.52
CA SER A 697 -0.27 -6.83 -16.82
C SER A 697 -1.46 -7.72 -16.40
N ALA A 698 -1.61 -8.91 -16.99
CA ALA A 698 -2.74 -9.80 -16.70
C ALA A 698 -2.53 -10.65 -15.45
N LEU A 699 -1.27 -10.99 -15.12
CA LEU A 699 -0.92 -11.64 -13.85
C LEU A 699 -1.03 -10.67 -12.68
N ASP A 700 -0.92 -9.37 -12.96
CA ASP A 700 -1.04 -8.28 -11.98
C ASP A 700 -2.50 -8.02 -11.54
N GLU A 701 -3.48 -8.44 -12.36
CA GLU A 701 -4.93 -8.26 -12.09
C GLU A 701 -5.63 -9.51 -11.54
N VAL A 702 -4.89 -10.55 -11.16
CA VAL A 702 -5.48 -11.80 -10.64
C VAL A 702 -6.19 -11.52 -9.31
N GLU A 703 -7.46 -11.92 -9.23
CA GLU A 703 -8.24 -11.92 -8.00
C GLU A 703 -8.10 -13.29 -7.34
N GLN A 704 -7.58 -13.29 -6.12
CA GLN A 704 -7.31 -14.49 -5.35
C GLN A 704 -8.24 -14.54 -4.16
N GLU A 705 -9.02 -15.61 -4.04
CA GLU A 705 -9.71 -15.94 -2.80
C GLU A 705 -8.79 -16.80 -1.94
N ARG A 706 -8.56 -16.36 -0.71
CA ARG A 706 -7.64 -17.01 0.22
C ARG A 706 -8.40 -17.69 1.34
N GLU A 707 -8.17 -18.98 1.49
CA GLU A 707 -8.65 -19.77 2.61
C GLU A 707 -7.50 -20.00 3.59
N VAL A 708 -7.52 -19.27 4.71
CA VAL A 708 -6.45 -19.31 5.72
C VAL A 708 -6.96 -20.02 6.96
N GLU A 709 -6.39 -21.18 7.26
CA GLU A 709 -6.55 -21.81 8.58
C GLU A 709 -5.57 -21.15 9.55
N PHE A 710 -6.07 -20.33 10.49
CA PHE A 710 -5.22 -19.64 11.45
C PHE A 710 -4.71 -20.62 12.51
N GLN A 711 -3.42 -20.94 12.44
CA GLN A 711 -2.66 -21.49 13.57
C GLN A 711 -1.64 -20.44 14.01
N VAL A 712 -1.85 -19.88 15.21
CA VAL A 712 -0.96 -18.85 15.78
C VAL A 712 0.14 -19.56 16.56
N GLU A 713 1.34 -19.65 15.98
CA GLU A 713 2.57 -20.00 16.70
C GLU A 713 3.39 -18.73 16.93
N GLU A 714 3.47 -18.28 18.19
CA GLU A 714 4.25 -17.10 18.57
C GLU A 714 5.63 -17.54 19.11
N VAL A 715 6.69 -17.34 18.32
CA VAL A 715 8.07 -17.63 18.75
C VAL A 715 8.74 -16.33 19.22
N ARG A 716 8.88 -16.18 20.54
CA ARG A 716 9.52 -15.02 21.17
C ARG A 716 11.05 -15.17 21.16
N GLU A 717 11.73 -14.45 20.28
CA GLU A 717 13.20 -14.43 20.24
C GLU A 717 13.73 -13.29 21.15
N VAL A 718 14.27 -13.65 22.32
CA VAL A 718 14.76 -12.66 23.31
C VAL A 718 16.20 -12.25 22.98
N GLN A 719 16.39 -11.08 22.37
CA GLN A 719 17.72 -10.48 22.22
C GLN A 719 18.15 -9.83 23.54
N LYS A 720 19.06 -10.49 24.27
CA LYS A 720 19.59 -9.94 25.53
C LYS A 720 20.48 -8.71 25.26
N PRO A 721 20.30 -7.59 25.99
CA PRO A 721 21.15 -6.41 25.86
C PRO A 721 22.64 -6.73 26.09
N ARG A 722 23.51 -6.31 25.17
CA ARG A 722 24.96 -6.40 25.36
C ARG A 722 25.41 -5.37 26.40
N HIS A 723 25.92 -5.83 27.53
CA HIS A 723 26.45 -4.98 28.59
C HIS A 723 27.90 -4.59 28.29
N TRP A 724 28.17 -3.30 28.14
CA TRP A 724 29.52 -2.77 27.92
C TRP A 724 30.12 -2.24 29.23
N LYS A 725 31.43 -2.45 29.44
CA LYS A 725 32.13 -1.86 30.58
C LYS A 725 32.46 -0.40 30.28
N SER A 726 32.03 0.52 31.14
CA SER A 726 32.37 1.94 31.05
C SER A 726 33.87 2.19 31.31
N LEU A 727 34.42 3.23 30.71
CA LEU A 727 35.75 3.72 31.05
C LEU A 727 35.65 4.66 32.26
N GLY A 728 36.54 4.52 33.23
CA GLY A 728 36.60 5.43 34.38
C GLY A 728 37.15 6.80 33.98
N PHE A 729 36.51 7.87 34.45
CA PHE A 729 36.98 9.25 34.24
C PHE A 729 38.23 9.51 35.11
N PRO A 730 39.40 9.81 34.52
CA PRO A 730 40.66 9.98 35.26
C PRO A 730 40.80 11.35 35.95
N GLY A 731 39.82 12.25 35.80
CA GLY A 731 39.86 13.63 36.31
C GLY A 731 40.28 14.66 35.25
N LEU A 732 40.17 15.94 35.61
CA LEU A 732 40.44 17.07 34.71
C LEU A 732 41.91 17.11 34.29
N HIS A 733 42.16 17.14 32.97
CA HIS A 733 43.52 17.18 32.45
C HIS A 733 44.20 18.55 32.73
N PRO A 734 45.48 18.59 33.17
CA PRO A 734 46.19 19.84 33.50
C PRO A 734 46.22 20.88 32.37
N THR A 735 46.25 20.44 31.11
CA THR A 735 46.18 21.32 29.93
C THR A 735 44.88 22.13 29.88
N ILE A 736 43.74 21.52 30.25
CA ILE A 736 42.43 22.17 30.23
C ILE A 736 42.31 23.14 31.41
N ALA A 737 42.75 22.73 32.60
CA ALA A 737 42.82 23.62 33.78
C ALA A 737 43.67 24.87 33.50
N ARG A 738 44.88 24.69 32.95
CA ARG A 738 45.76 25.81 32.58
C ARG A 738 45.17 26.69 31.48
N PHE A 739 44.43 26.13 30.54
CA PHE A 739 43.76 26.91 29.51
C PHE A 739 42.77 27.89 30.14
N VAL A 740 41.95 27.41 31.08
CA VAL A 740 40.97 28.23 31.81
C VAL A 740 41.67 29.30 32.67
N GLU A 741 42.78 28.97 33.33
CA GLU A 741 43.54 29.91 34.17
C GLU A 741 44.33 30.96 33.39
N SER A 742 44.97 30.57 32.28
CA SER A 742 45.95 31.40 31.56
C SER A 742 45.45 31.96 30.23
N GLY A 743 44.35 31.46 29.70
CA GLY A 743 43.83 31.79 28.36
C GLY A 743 44.57 31.12 27.20
N VAL A 744 45.68 30.42 27.44
CA VAL A 744 46.52 29.83 26.39
C VAL A 744 46.45 28.30 26.42
N LEU A 745 46.09 27.70 25.28
CA LEU A 745 45.98 26.24 25.14
C LEU A 745 47.26 25.64 24.55
N TYR A 746 48.06 24.97 25.39
CA TYR A 746 49.31 24.32 24.97
C TYR A 746 49.07 22.91 24.39
N ARG A 747 48.79 22.85 23.08
CA ARG A 747 48.43 21.60 22.36
C ARG A 747 49.47 20.48 22.43
N THR A 748 50.75 20.79 22.70
CA THR A 748 51.85 19.81 22.75
C THR A 748 51.92 19.00 24.05
N GLN A 749 51.18 19.39 25.10
CA GLN A 749 51.20 18.74 26.42
C GLN A 749 50.16 17.61 26.58
N GLY A 750 49.47 17.22 25.51
CA GLY A 750 48.42 16.19 25.55
C GLY A 750 47.12 16.67 26.21
N GLY A 751 46.11 15.79 26.24
CA GLY A 751 44.79 16.05 26.86
C GLY A 751 43.75 16.73 25.96
N VAL A 752 44.15 17.24 24.80
CA VAL A 752 43.26 17.79 23.77
C VAL A 752 43.70 17.30 22.39
N GLU A 753 42.75 17.09 21.49
CA GLU A 753 43.03 16.75 20.10
C GLU A 753 42.16 17.56 19.12
N PRO A 754 42.58 17.74 17.85
CA PRO A 754 41.73 18.32 16.83
C PRO A 754 40.46 17.49 16.60
N ALA A 755 39.32 18.15 16.43
CA ALA A 755 38.05 17.48 16.09
C ALA A 755 38.15 16.71 14.77
N SER A 756 39.00 17.16 13.84
CA SER A 756 39.32 16.42 12.63
C SER A 756 39.90 15.03 12.89
N LYS A 757 40.83 14.91 13.85
CA LYS A 757 41.45 13.64 14.22
C LYS A 757 40.46 12.70 14.91
N PHE A 758 39.54 13.28 15.68
CA PHE A 758 38.42 12.52 16.26
C PHE A 758 37.50 11.97 15.16
N LEU A 759 37.04 12.81 14.22
CA LEU A 759 36.21 12.39 13.10
C LEU A 759 36.90 11.31 12.25
N GLU A 760 38.18 11.49 11.91
CA GLU A 760 38.97 10.52 11.14
C GLU A 760 39.12 9.14 11.83
N ARG A 761 38.91 9.04 13.15
CA ARG A 761 38.98 7.77 13.89
C ARG A 761 37.67 6.97 13.83
N THR A 762 36.54 7.62 13.50
CA THR A 762 35.23 6.97 13.37
C THR A 762 35.27 5.89 12.28
N CYS A 763 34.43 4.87 12.43
CA CYS A 763 34.32 3.82 11.41
C CYS A 763 33.78 4.39 10.10
N LEU A 764 32.82 5.30 10.20
CA LEU A 764 32.23 6.00 9.06
C LEU A 764 33.26 6.81 8.25
N ALA A 765 34.10 7.63 8.90
CA ALA A 765 35.09 8.43 8.16
C ALA A 765 36.14 7.55 7.45
N LYS A 766 36.47 6.37 8.03
CA LYS A 766 37.37 5.39 7.40
C LYS A 766 36.72 4.71 6.20
N GLN A 767 35.43 4.37 6.27
CA GLN A 767 34.67 3.80 5.16
C GLN A 767 34.67 4.75 3.95
N TYR A 768 34.46 6.05 4.20
CA TYR A 768 34.47 7.08 3.17
C TYR A 768 35.89 7.59 2.79
N ASN A 769 36.93 7.15 3.51
CA ASN A 769 38.31 7.61 3.36
C ASN A 769 38.44 9.15 3.31
N LEU A 770 37.69 9.84 4.18
CA LEU A 770 37.63 11.30 4.24
C LEU A 770 38.58 11.85 5.32
N ARG A 771 39.20 12.98 4.99
CA ARG A 771 39.96 13.83 5.91
C ARG A 771 39.24 15.16 6.07
N VAL A 772 39.14 15.63 7.30
CA VAL A 772 38.39 16.84 7.64
C VAL A 772 39.36 17.89 8.15
N LYS A 773 39.20 19.14 7.71
CA LYS A 773 39.90 20.30 8.28
C LYS A 773 38.97 20.98 9.26
N SER A 774 39.37 21.02 10.53
CA SER A 774 38.62 21.67 11.59
C SER A 774 39.57 22.47 12.48
N ARG A 775 39.14 23.66 12.89
CA ARG A 775 39.80 24.50 13.89
C ARG A 775 39.41 24.09 15.31
N LEU A 776 38.25 23.46 15.46
CA LEU A 776 37.69 22.97 16.71
C LEU A 776 38.59 21.90 17.35
N LEU A 777 38.69 21.97 18.66
CA LEU A 777 39.40 20.99 19.48
C LEU A 777 38.38 20.23 20.34
N VAL A 778 38.71 18.98 20.68
CA VAL A 778 37.95 18.15 21.61
C VAL A 778 38.87 17.68 22.73
N SER A 779 38.33 17.49 23.94
CA SER A 779 39.10 16.89 25.03
C SER A 779 39.42 15.42 24.72
N ALA A 780 40.52 14.92 25.27
CA ALA A 780 40.91 13.52 25.05
C ALA A 780 39.87 12.52 25.59
N GLU A 781 39.11 12.92 26.60
CA GLU A 781 38.04 12.11 27.21
C GLU A 781 36.75 12.12 26.38
N PHE A 782 36.57 13.07 25.45
CA PHE A 782 35.40 13.12 24.55
C PHE A 782 35.24 11.84 23.70
N SER A 783 36.34 11.15 23.40
CA SER A 783 36.36 9.89 22.63
C SER A 783 36.30 8.61 23.48
N LYS A 784 36.21 8.73 24.81
CA LYS A 784 36.36 7.61 25.75
C LYS A 784 35.08 7.36 26.55
N THR A 785 34.17 6.57 25.98
CA THR A 785 32.89 6.22 26.63
C THR A 785 32.93 4.81 27.23
N THR A 786 33.38 3.84 26.44
CA THR A 786 33.25 2.41 26.75
C THR A 786 34.49 1.62 26.35
N ASN A 787 34.81 0.54 27.09
CA ASN A 787 35.93 -0.33 26.79
C ASN A 787 35.53 -1.36 25.74
N HIS A 788 35.85 -1.09 24.47
CA HIS A 788 35.39 -1.87 23.32
C HIS A 788 36.23 -3.09 22.96
N GLY A 789 37.31 -3.39 23.68
CA GLY A 789 38.32 -4.35 23.20
C GLY A 789 38.78 -4.00 21.77
N SER A 790 39.22 -5.00 20.99
CA SER A 790 39.62 -4.82 19.59
C SER A 790 38.46 -4.88 18.58
N ALA A 791 37.21 -5.04 19.02
CA ALA A 791 36.08 -5.42 18.15
C ALA A 791 34.83 -4.51 18.20
N GLY A 792 34.72 -3.56 19.14
CA GLY A 792 33.57 -2.64 19.20
C GLY A 792 33.70 -1.44 18.26
N MET A 793 32.59 -1.04 17.63
CA MET A 793 32.51 0.15 16.76
C MET A 793 32.45 1.42 17.63
N LEU A 794 33.31 2.41 17.32
CA LEU A 794 33.41 3.67 18.07
C LEU A 794 32.16 4.56 17.88
N ASP A 795 31.42 4.32 16.79
CA ASP A 795 30.35 5.19 16.30
C ASP A 795 29.04 5.01 17.10
N ASP A 796 28.85 3.88 17.79
CA ASP A 796 27.65 3.58 18.58
C ASP A 796 27.60 4.32 19.93
N PHE A 797 28.74 4.82 20.42
CA PHE A 797 28.91 5.38 21.77
C PHE A 797 29.47 6.81 21.78
N LEU A 798 29.22 7.56 20.71
CA LEU A 798 29.69 8.93 20.56
C LEU A 798 28.98 9.87 21.55
N ARG A 799 29.74 10.68 22.29
CA ARG A 799 29.18 11.66 23.24
C ARG A 799 28.54 12.86 22.53
N PRO A 800 27.39 13.39 23.01
CA PRO A 800 26.83 14.64 22.49
C PRO A 800 27.77 15.83 22.73
N VAL A 801 27.69 16.86 21.87
CA VAL A 801 28.43 18.12 22.09
C VAL A 801 27.57 19.01 22.97
N GLU A 802 27.93 19.12 24.25
CA GLU A 802 27.12 19.84 25.25
C GLU A 802 27.84 21.05 25.87
N TRP A 803 29.16 20.98 26.04
CA TRP A 803 29.93 22.00 26.75
C TRP A 803 31.13 22.46 25.93
N ILE A 804 31.32 23.78 25.88
CA ILE A 804 32.37 24.42 25.09
C ILE A 804 33.11 25.42 25.96
N LEU A 805 34.44 25.35 25.93
CA LEU A 805 35.32 26.42 26.39
C LEU A 805 35.72 27.29 25.20
N TRP A 806 35.39 28.58 25.29
CA TRP A 806 35.62 29.56 24.23
C TRP A 806 36.52 30.70 24.72
N ASN A 807 37.61 30.95 24.01
CA ASN A 807 38.42 32.16 24.18
C ASN A 807 38.29 33.06 22.94
N PRO A 808 37.61 34.21 23.04
CA PRO A 808 37.43 35.12 21.92
C PRO A 808 38.73 35.82 21.49
N ALA A 809 39.70 36.00 22.39
CA ALA A 809 40.92 36.77 22.10
C ALA A 809 41.87 36.06 21.12
N ASN A 810 41.86 34.73 21.10
CA ASN A 810 42.69 33.90 20.22
C ASN A 810 41.87 32.92 19.38
N GLU A 811 40.55 33.12 19.30
CA GLU A 811 39.58 32.28 18.60
C GLU A 811 39.75 30.77 18.87
N THR A 812 40.03 30.40 20.11
CA THR A 812 40.23 28.98 20.49
C THR A 812 38.96 28.42 21.12
N ALA A 813 38.40 27.38 20.49
CA ALA A 813 37.26 26.61 20.97
C ALA A 813 37.66 25.17 21.31
N LEU A 814 37.22 24.69 22.48
CA LEU A 814 37.44 23.34 22.96
C LEU A 814 36.13 22.73 23.47
N VAL A 815 35.70 21.63 22.87
CA VAL A 815 34.59 20.80 23.37
C VAL A 815 35.11 19.95 24.53
N ILE A 816 34.39 19.97 25.64
CA ILE A 816 34.69 19.19 26.85
C ILE A 816 33.49 18.31 27.22
N ILE A 817 33.72 17.34 28.10
CA ILE A 817 32.64 16.48 28.62
C ILE A 817 31.99 17.09 29.88
N PRO A 818 30.74 16.72 30.23
CA PRO A 818 30.07 17.21 31.43
C PRO A 818 30.88 17.05 32.71
N GLU A 819 31.61 15.94 32.85
CA GLU A 819 32.45 15.64 34.00
C GLU A 819 33.64 16.62 34.13
N GLU A 820 34.19 17.08 33.01
CA GLU A 820 35.23 18.12 32.98
C GLU A 820 34.64 19.50 33.29
N ALA A 821 33.44 19.79 32.78
CA ALA A 821 32.74 21.04 33.04
C ALA A 821 32.41 21.20 34.53
N GLU A 822 31.93 20.13 35.19
CA GLU A 822 31.61 20.13 36.63
C GLU A 822 32.81 20.49 37.49
N LEU A 823 34.00 19.98 37.15
CA LEU A 823 35.24 20.33 37.87
C LEU A 823 35.72 21.77 37.60
N LEU A 824 35.34 22.35 36.46
CA LEU A 824 35.74 23.71 36.07
C LEU A 824 34.79 24.78 36.63
N ILE A 825 33.50 24.49 36.78
CA ILE A 825 32.48 25.45 37.22
C ILE A 825 32.85 26.16 38.53
N PRO A 826 33.26 25.48 39.62
CA PRO A 826 33.65 26.15 40.87
C PRO A 826 34.81 27.12 40.67
N THR A 827 35.83 26.70 39.93
CA THR A 827 37.02 27.49 39.63
C THR A 827 36.66 28.73 38.82
N MET A 828 35.88 28.57 37.75
CA MET A 828 35.45 29.67 36.87
C MET A 828 34.50 30.65 37.55
N ARG A 829 33.67 30.21 38.51
CA ARG A 829 32.82 31.09 39.32
C ARG A 829 33.62 32.05 40.21
N THR A 830 34.81 31.64 40.66
CA THR A 830 35.69 32.51 41.46
C THR A 830 36.53 33.47 40.62
N MET A 831 36.52 33.31 39.29
CA MET A 831 37.29 34.16 38.38
C MET A 831 36.51 35.43 38.04
N ASP A 832 36.95 36.54 38.64
CA ASP A 832 36.35 37.87 38.41
C ASP A 832 36.61 38.39 36.97
N ARG A 833 37.65 37.86 36.28
CA ARG A 833 38.13 38.31 34.96
C ARG A 833 38.74 37.18 34.09
N GLY A 834 38.01 36.08 33.88
CA GLY A 834 38.47 34.98 33.00
C GLY A 834 38.51 35.39 31.51
N GLN A 835 39.53 34.92 30.77
CA GLN A 835 39.62 35.06 29.30
C GLN A 835 38.93 33.91 28.55
N VAL A 836 38.63 32.82 29.25
CA VAL A 836 37.96 31.63 28.72
C VAL A 836 36.57 31.55 29.31
N HIS A 837 35.59 31.26 28.46
CA HIS A 837 34.18 31.21 28.79
C HIS A 837 33.66 29.79 28.59
N LEU A 838 32.98 29.25 29.59
CA LEU A 838 32.24 28.00 29.52
C LEU A 838 30.82 28.29 29.03
N MET A 839 30.40 27.59 27.99
CA MET A 839 29.11 27.77 27.32
C MET A 839 28.44 26.40 27.13
N PRO A 840 27.15 26.24 27.49
CA PRO A 840 26.36 25.11 27.07
C PRO A 840 25.97 25.26 25.60
N TYR A 841 25.93 24.13 24.89
CA TYR A 841 25.54 24.04 23.50
C TYR A 841 24.58 22.88 23.32
N GLY A 842 23.54 23.10 22.51
CA GLY A 842 22.69 22.04 21.99
C GLY A 842 22.54 22.24 20.50
N ALA A 843 22.98 21.27 19.70
CA ALA A 843 22.85 21.34 18.25
C ALA A 843 21.34 21.34 17.87
N PRO A 844 20.84 22.39 17.18
CA PRO A 844 19.43 22.50 16.83
C PRO A 844 18.93 21.28 16.06
N ALA A 845 18.07 20.49 16.69
CA ALA A 845 17.47 19.28 16.11
C ALA A 845 16.13 19.58 15.44
N ASN A 846 15.37 20.52 15.99
CA ASN A 846 14.12 21.04 15.45
C ASN A 846 14.18 22.56 15.31
N ARG A 847 13.15 23.14 14.68
CA ARG A 847 13.07 24.57 14.41
C ARG A 847 13.07 25.43 15.67
N ASN A 848 12.43 24.97 16.74
CA ASN A 848 12.31 25.74 17.97
C ASN A 848 13.64 25.90 18.68
N MET A 849 14.60 24.99 18.48
CA MET A 849 15.96 25.07 19.03
C MET A 849 16.87 26.08 18.31
N LEU A 850 16.45 26.79 17.26
CA LEU A 850 17.32 27.73 16.53
C LEU A 850 17.94 28.82 17.42
N HIS A 851 17.29 29.15 18.54
CA HIS A 851 17.83 30.08 19.53
C HIS A 851 19.14 29.59 20.19
N SER A 852 19.37 28.27 20.27
CA SER A 852 20.59 27.70 20.86
C SER A 852 21.83 27.89 19.99
N ASN A 853 21.66 28.23 18.71
CA ASN A 853 22.74 28.43 17.74
C ASN A 853 23.65 29.64 18.10
N GLY A 854 23.16 30.56 18.94
CA GLY A 854 23.90 31.76 19.36
C GLY A 854 24.77 31.60 20.62
N LEU A 855 24.74 30.44 21.31
CA LEU A 855 25.43 30.18 22.61
C LEU A 855 25.25 31.25 23.69
N ALA A 856 24.18 32.06 23.63
CA ALA A 856 24.02 33.24 24.47
C ALA A 856 23.23 33.00 25.78
N TYR A 857 22.73 31.78 26.00
CA TYR A 857 21.82 31.47 27.11
C TYR A 857 22.48 31.50 28.49
N TYR A 858 23.69 30.94 28.59
CA TYR A 858 24.43 30.86 29.84
C TYR A 858 25.93 30.85 29.56
N VAL A 859 26.64 31.88 30.01
CA VAL A 859 28.09 32.01 29.75
C VAL A 859 28.81 32.29 31.06
N LEU A 860 29.80 31.45 31.41
CA LEU A 860 30.51 31.52 32.67
C LEU A 860 32.03 31.62 32.46
N PRO A 861 32.71 32.67 32.93
CA PRO A 861 32.18 33.96 33.42
C PRO A 861 31.53 34.78 32.28
N GLY A 862 30.67 35.74 32.60
CA GLY A 862 29.93 36.51 31.58
C GLY A 862 30.83 37.29 30.61
N LEU A 863 30.40 37.43 29.35
CA LEU A 863 31.08 38.22 28.33
C LEU A 863 30.99 39.73 28.65
N ARG A 864 32.06 40.49 28.38
CA ARG A 864 32.17 41.93 28.72
C ARG A 864 31.60 42.89 27.67
N ASP A 865 31.46 42.42 26.44
CA ASP A 865 30.81 43.16 25.34
C ASP A 865 29.29 42.90 25.37
N PRO A 866 28.44 43.79 24.82
CA PRO A 866 26.99 43.66 24.96
C PRO A 866 26.51 42.27 24.52
N PRO A 867 25.45 41.74 25.15
CA PRO A 867 24.88 40.44 24.78
C PRO A 867 24.47 40.50 23.30
N GLY A 868 25.30 39.94 22.40
CA GLY A 868 25.04 39.99 20.97
C GLY A 868 26.23 40.14 20.02
N SER A 869 27.50 40.08 20.43
CA SER A 869 28.58 39.86 19.45
C SER A 869 28.39 38.45 18.85
N PRO A 870 28.02 38.30 17.57
CA PRO A 870 27.78 36.99 16.99
C PRO A 870 29.06 36.17 17.06
N LEU A 871 28.95 34.90 17.48
CA LEU A 871 30.07 33.96 17.42
C LEU A 871 30.65 33.97 16.00
N PRO A 872 31.97 33.77 15.85
CA PRO A 872 32.55 33.59 14.53
C PRO A 872 31.80 32.49 13.77
N GLN A 873 31.41 32.78 12.54
CA GLN A 873 30.57 31.87 11.75
C GLN A 873 31.16 30.47 11.60
N TRP A 874 32.49 30.38 11.53
CA TRP A 874 33.20 29.10 11.49
C TRP A 874 32.92 28.23 12.72
N LEU A 875 32.76 28.82 13.90
CA LEU A 875 32.55 28.10 15.16
C LEU A 875 31.16 27.46 15.17
N SER A 876 30.12 28.21 14.80
CA SER A 876 28.75 27.70 14.69
C SER A 876 28.64 26.55 13.67
N ILE A 877 29.29 26.69 12.52
CA ILE A 877 29.30 25.66 11.48
C ILE A 877 30.02 24.39 11.95
N GLU A 878 31.25 24.50 12.49
CA GLU A 878 32.02 23.33 12.92
C GLU A 878 31.37 22.60 14.11
N LEU A 879 30.80 23.33 15.07
CA LEU A 879 29.99 22.75 16.15
C LEU A 879 28.71 22.12 15.62
N GLY A 880 28.11 22.70 14.58
CA GLY A 880 26.96 22.14 13.90
C GLY A 880 27.27 20.80 13.24
N VAL A 881 28.41 20.72 12.54
CA VAL A 881 28.85 19.47 11.90
C VAL A 881 29.22 18.41 12.94
N LEU A 882 29.97 18.76 14.00
CA LEU A 882 30.31 17.79 15.05
C LEU A 882 29.09 17.37 15.89
N GLY A 883 28.18 18.30 16.17
CA GLY A 883 27.00 18.11 17.00
C GLY A 883 25.75 17.61 16.27
N ALA A 884 25.80 17.44 14.94
CA ALA A 884 24.66 17.10 14.08
C ALA A 884 23.49 18.09 14.16
N LYS A 885 23.77 19.36 13.85
CA LYS A 885 22.77 20.43 13.70
C LYS A 885 21.92 20.18 12.44
N LEU A 886 20.62 20.03 12.65
CA LEU A 886 19.64 19.75 11.58
C LEU A 886 18.94 21.02 11.08
N TYR A 887 18.75 22.03 11.95
CA TYR A 887 18.13 23.31 11.63
C TYR A 887 19.13 24.47 11.77
N PHE A 888 19.12 25.39 10.81
CA PHE A 888 19.96 26.61 10.81
C PHE A 888 19.21 27.77 10.17
N ALA A 889 19.67 29.00 10.39
CA ALA A 889 19.08 30.21 9.80
C ALA A 889 19.55 30.40 8.35
N PHE A 890 18.73 31.03 7.50
CA PHE A 890 18.98 31.09 6.05
C PHE A 890 20.30 31.81 5.69
N ASP A 891 20.72 32.79 6.49
CA ASP A 891 21.99 33.51 6.38
C ASP A 891 23.22 32.61 6.60
N GLU A 892 23.06 31.46 7.25
CA GLU A 892 24.13 30.46 7.44
C GLU A 892 24.33 29.56 6.20
N LEU A 893 23.38 29.50 5.25
CA LEU A 893 23.37 28.55 4.13
C LEU A 893 24.59 28.65 3.21
N GLU A 894 24.92 29.86 2.74
CA GLU A 894 26.05 30.07 1.82
C GLU A 894 27.39 29.76 2.50
N PRO A 895 27.68 30.26 3.71
CA PRO A 895 28.95 29.98 4.39
C PRO A 895 29.09 28.53 4.84
N LEU A 896 28.00 27.87 5.25
CA LEU A 896 27.96 26.44 5.51
C LEU A 896 28.32 25.65 4.25
N SER A 897 27.70 25.98 3.11
CA SER A 897 27.98 25.32 1.83
C SER A 897 29.43 25.49 1.39
N ALA A 898 30.02 26.67 1.61
CA ALA A 898 31.42 26.93 1.31
C ALA A 898 32.38 26.15 2.24
N TYR A 899 32.03 26.03 3.52
CA TYR A 899 32.79 25.22 4.48
C TYR A 899 32.77 23.74 4.10
N LEU A 900 31.60 23.14 3.85
CA LEU A 900 31.47 21.73 3.50
C LEU A 900 32.29 21.36 2.23
N LYS A 901 32.36 22.26 1.25
CA LYS A 901 33.16 22.06 0.02
C LYS A 901 34.67 22.14 0.24
N SER A 902 35.13 22.91 1.22
CA SER A 902 36.56 23.21 1.41
C SER A 902 37.22 22.42 2.54
N ALA A 903 36.43 22.03 3.56
CA ALA A 903 36.92 21.36 4.76
C ALA A 903 37.16 19.85 4.56
N PHE A 904 36.40 19.20 3.67
CA PHE A 904 36.47 17.75 3.45
C PHE A 904 37.33 17.40 2.23
N GLN A 905 38.26 16.45 2.38
CA GLN A 905 39.22 16.00 1.36
C GLN A 905 39.32 14.47 1.33
N ILE A 906 39.51 13.84 0.17
CA ILE A 906 39.73 12.37 0.11
C ILE A 906 41.20 12.05 0.45
N GLY A 907 41.43 11.03 1.27
CA GLY A 907 42.76 10.52 1.56
C GLY A 907 43.39 9.82 0.36
N CYS A 908 44.54 10.32 -0.14
CA CYS A 908 45.27 9.61 -1.20
C CYS A 908 45.97 8.34 -0.70
N VAL A 909 45.94 7.29 -1.53
CA VAL A 909 46.92 6.20 -1.51
C VAL A 909 48.31 6.79 -1.80
N PRO A 910 49.39 6.36 -1.11
CA PRO A 910 50.71 6.96 -1.29
C PRO A 910 51.19 6.86 -2.74
N GLY A 911 51.24 8.01 -3.45
CA GLY A 911 51.69 8.13 -4.84
C GLY A 911 50.81 8.99 -5.77
N SER A 912 49.62 9.42 -5.35
CA SER A 912 48.72 10.29 -6.14
C SER A 912 48.56 11.67 -5.50
N THR A 913 48.43 12.72 -6.32
CA THR A 913 48.13 14.09 -5.86
C THR A 913 46.69 14.20 -5.36
N ALA A 914 46.51 14.82 -4.18
CA ALA A 914 45.21 15.04 -3.55
C ALA A 914 44.20 15.71 -4.49
N SER A 915 43.17 14.98 -4.91
CA SER A 915 41.97 15.58 -5.52
C SER A 915 41.01 16.03 -4.41
N ALA A 916 40.31 17.15 -4.64
CA ALA A 916 39.22 17.56 -3.77
C ALA A 916 38.16 16.44 -3.69
N ALA A 917 37.58 16.20 -2.51
CA ALA A 917 36.48 15.26 -2.38
C ALA A 917 35.32 15.67 -3.32
N SER A 918 34.69 14.70 -3.99
CA SER A 918 33.50 15.01 -4.76
C SER A 918 32.42 15.53 -3.80
N SER A 919 31.69 16.59 -4.16
CA SER A 919 30.75 17.23 -3.22
C SER A 919 29.71 16.27 -2.66
N GLY A 920 29.34 15.21 -3.39
CA GLY A 920 28.37 14.26 -2.87
C GLY A 920 28.92 13.17 -1.96
N ASP A 921 30.22 12.84 -1.98
CA ASP A 921 30.78 11.88 -1.01
C ASP A 921 30.81 12.52 0.37
N VAL A 922 31.07 13.83 0.40
CA VAL A 922 30.94 14.67 1.60
C VAL A 922 29.50 14.70 2.07
N PHE A 923 28.53 14.90 1.17
CA PHE A 923 27.11 14.93 1.56
C PHE A 923 26.57 13.57 2.01
N ALA A 924 26.99 12.47 1.40
CA ALA A 924 26.63 11.11 1.82
C ALA A 924 27.23 10.78 3.20
N PHE A 925 28.51 11.11 3.40
CA PHE A 925 29.13 11.02 4.72
C PHE A 925 28.38 11.85 5.77
N LEU A 926 28.04 13.11 5.47
CA LEU A 926 27.32 13.97 6.42
C LEU A 926 25.92 13.43 6.73
N LEU A 927 25.23 12.88 5.73
CA LEU A 927 23.92 12.28 5.94
C LEU A 927 24.02 11.11 6.93
N GLU A 928 24.92 10.16 6.69
CA GLU A 928 25.13 9.04 7.60
C GLU A 928 25.66 9.50 8.97
N TRP A 929 26.58 10.46 8.99
CA TRP A 929 27.14 11.01 10.22
C TRP A 929 26.06 11.63 11.10
N PHE A 930 25.20 12.47 10.53
CA PHE A 930 24.10 13.09 11.27
C PHE A 930 23.09 12.05 11.74
N THR A 931 22.79 11.03 10.95
CA THR A 931 21.94 9.91 11.36
C THR A 931 22.54 9.14 12.55
N ILE A 932 23.85 8.82 12.53
CA ILE A 932 24.55 8.16 13.65
C ILE A 932 24.47 9.03 14.91
N ARG A 933 24.80 10.32 14.79
CA ARG A 933 24.75 11.28 15.92
C ARG A 933 23.34 11.49 16.46
N ARG A 934 22.32 11.18 15.67
CA ARG A 934 20.90 11.22 16.02
C ARG A 934 20.31 9.81 16.22
N LYS A 935 21.14 8.81 16.52
CA LYS A 935 20.73 7.45 16.89
C LYS A 935 19.77 6.80 15.88
N GLY A 936 19.93 7.08 14.58
CA GLY A 936 19.12 6.47 13.53
C GLY A 936 17.88 7.26 13.12
N GLN A 937 17.62 8.44 13.69
CA GLN A 937 16.50 9.30 13.29
C GLN A 937 16.55 9.66 11.79
N ASP A 938 15.38 9.71 11.14
CA ASP A 938 15.26 10.19 9.76
C ASP A 938 15.40 11.71 9.72
N ILE A 939 16.50 12.18 9.13
CA ILE A 939 16.81 13.62 9.02
C ILE A 939 16.46 14.20 7.65
N LEU A 940 15.91 13.41 6.72
CA LEU A 940 15.74 13.77 5.31
C LEU A 940 14.78 14.95 5.11
N HIS A 941 13.89 15.21 6.05
CA HIS A 941 12.89 16.28 6.02
C HIS A 941 13.39 17.60 6.63
N THR A 942 14.65 17.68 7.06
CA THR A 942 15.23 18.88 7.70
C THR A 942 16.01 19.74 6.68
N PRO A 943 16.29 21.03 6.95
CA PRO A 943 17.09 21.84 6.03
C PRO A 943 18.52 21.30 5.88
N MET A 944 19.13 20.72 6.92
CA MET A 944 20.41 20.02 6.78
C MET A 944 20.26 18.75 5.95
N GLY A 945 19.17 17.99 6.14
CA GLY A 945 18.80 16.87 5.28
C GLY A 945 18.72 17.28 3.81
N TYR A 946 18.15 18.45 3.51
CA TYR A 946 18.09 19.01 2.16
C TYR A 946 19.48 19.37 1.61
N ILE A 947 20.38 19.94 2.42
CA ILE A 947 21.78 20.19 2.02
C ILE A 947 22.50 18.87 1.72
N CYS A 948 22.41 17.90 2.64
CA CYS A 948 22.96 16.56 2.44
C CYS A 948 22.32 15.87 1.22
N GLN A 949 21.09 16.26 0.88
CA GLN A 949 20.43 15.79 -0.32
C GLN A 949 20.81 16.56 -1.60
N GLY A 950 21.54 17.68 -1.51
CA GLY A 950 21.79 18.56 -2.65
C GLY A 950 20.51 19.22 -3.21
N ARG A 951 19.42 19.25 -2.42
CA ARG A 951 18.19 19.95 -2.81
C ARG A 951 18.40 21.45 -2.68
N PRO A 952 17.90 22.25 -3.65
CA PRO A 952 18.00 23.70 -3.55
C PRO A 952 17.15 24.21 -2.37
N LEU A 953 17.74 25.09 -1.57
CA LEU A 953 17.06 25.79 -0.47
C LEU A 953 16.94 27.28 -0.83
N THR A 954 15.72 27.80 -0.77
CA THR A 954 15.43 29.23 -1.02
C THR A 954 14.95 29.90 0.26
N ALA A 955 15.06 31.23 0.35
CA ALA A 955 14.56 31.99 1.51
C ALA A 955 13.04 31.81 1.73
N SER A 956 12.30 31.45 0.68
CA SER A 956 10.87 31.18 0.70
C SER A 956 10.51 29.76 1.19
N HIS A 957 11.50 28.90 1.47
CA HIS A 957 11.24 27.54 1.94
C HIS A 957 10.58 27.56 3.33
N PRO A 958 9.59 26.68 3.62
CA PRO A 958 8.90 26.65 4.93
C PRO A 958 9.82 26.59 6.16
N PHE A 959 11.04 26.04 6.00
CA PHE A 959 12.07 25.99 7.03
C PHE A 959 12.53 27.38 7.52
N PHE A 960 12.51 28.39 6.63
CA PHE A 960 13.10 29.72 6.90
C PHE A 960 12.07 30.84 7.01
N VAL A 961 10.84 30.63 6.55
CA VAL A 961 9.77 31.64 6.64
C VAL A 961 9.32 31.75 8.10
N ALA A 962 9.75 32.79 8.81
CA ALA A 962 9.15 33.18 10.07
C ALA A 962 7.68 33.53 9.82
N GLN A 963 6.74 32.78 10.40
CA GLN A 963 5.40 33.34 10.58
C GLN A 963 5.57 34.43 11.64
N ASN A 964 5.55 35.68 11.19
CA ASN A 964 5.64 36.85 12.06
C ASN A 964 4.72 36.63 13.25
N THR A 965 5.31 36.56 14.44
CA THR A 965 4.61 36.83 15.69
C THR A 965 4.06 38.25 15.57
N VAL A 966 2.81 38.36 15.11
CA VAL A 966 2.02 39.55 15.37
C VAL A 966 1.76 39.49 16.87
N HIS A 967 2.63 40.15 17.65
CA HIS A 967 2.24 40.67 18.95
C HIS A 967 1.09 41.67 18.70
N GLY A 968 -0.11 41.14 18.50
CA GLY A 968 -1.35 41.87 18.58
C GLY A 968 -1.74 41.93 20.05
N ASP A 969 -1.86 43.14 20.57
CA ASP A 969 -2.36 43.42 21.92
C ASP A 969 -3.57 42.54 22.25
N ALA A 970 -3.39 41.59 23.18
CA ALA A 970 -4.50 40.92 23.84
C ALA A 970 -5.07 41.88 24.91
N PRO A 971 -6.41 42.05 25.00
CA PRO A 971 -7.01 42.88 26.04
C PRO A 971 -6.81 42.22 27.41
N PRO A 972 -6.65 43.01 28.49
CA PRO A 972 -6.34 42.47 29.80
C PRO A 972 -7.61 41.87 30.41
N GLY A 973 -7.58 40.56 30.70
CA GLY A 973 -8.59 39.96 31.56
C GLY A 973 -8.76 38.48 31.33
N PHE A 974 -8.01 37.67 32.07
CA PHE A 974 -8.54 36.59 32.91
C PHE A 974 -7.43 36.19 33.87
N ALA A 975 -7.43 36.84 35.04
CA ALA A 975 -6.64 36.41 36.17
C ALA A 975 -7.28 35.13 36.74
N VAL A 976 -6.52 34.04 36.79
CA VAL A 976 -6.81 32.92 37.67
C VAL A 976 -5.97 33.12 38.91
N GLU A 977 -6.63 33.38 40.04
CA GLU A 977 -6.00 33.50 41.34
C GLU A 977 -5.34 32.18 41.78
N PRO A 978 -4.22 32.22 42.51
CA PRO A 978 -3.58 31.04 43.04
C PRO A 978 -4.32 30.56 44.29
N ALA A 979 -4.91 29.36 44.23
CA ALA A 979 -5.46 28.71 45.41
C ALA A 979 -4.32 28.28 46.34
N SER A 980 -4.35 28.84 47.54
CA SER A 980 -3.47 28.59 48.68
C SER A 980 -3.50 27.12 49.14
N GLY A 981 -2.35 26.44 49.10
CA GLY A 981 -2.11 25.19 49.81
C GLY A 981 -1.30 25.43 51.09
N SER A 982 -1.84 25.02 52.23
CA SER A 982 -1.20 25.13 53.54
C SER A 982 -0.02 24.16 53.71
N ALA A 983 1.02 24.63 54.37
CA ALA A 983 2.19 23.85 54.77
C ALA A 983 1.87 22.72 55.76
N ALA A 984 2.40 21.53 55.51
CA ALA A 984 2.76 20.55 56.54
C ALA A 984 3.82 19.55 56.04
N SER A 985 5.01 19.65 56.66
CA SER A 985 6.02 18.62 56.97
C SER A 985 6.53 17.65 55.89
N GLU A 986 7.83 17.81 55.62
CA GLU A 986 8.78 16.77 55.21
C GLU A 986 8.76 15.56 56.17
N SER A 987 8.70 14.35 55.62
CA SER A 987 9.29 13.15 56.22
C SER A 987 9.58 12.11 55.14
N ASP A 988 10.83 11.65 55.12
CA ASP A 988 11.41 10.61 54.27
C ASP A 988 10.56 9.33 54.20
N ILE A 989 10.35 8.79 52.99
CA ILE A 989 10.08 7.36 52.77
C ILE A 989 10.83 6.90 51.51
N GLU A 990 11.48 5.75 51.68
CA GLU A 990 12.44 5.07 50.82
C GLU A 990 11.84 4.63 49.47
N VAL A 991 12.71 4.59 48.46
CA VAL A 991 12.43 4.02 47.14
C VAL A 991 12.57 2.51 47.24
N GLU A 992 11.44 1.79 47.24
CA GLU A 992 11.37 0.36 46.96
C GLU A 992 10.88 0.14 45.52
N ASP A 993 11.62 -0.68 44.78
CA ASP A 993 11.32 -1.14 43.43
C ASP A 993 9.94 -1.82 43.38
N GLY A 994 9.05 -1.30 42.53
CA GLY A 994 7.75 -1.89 42.24
C GLY A 994 7.80 -2.74 40.98
N GLU A 995 7.83 -4.06 41.17
CA GLU A 995 7.67 -5.09 40.15
C GLU A 995 6.28 -5.06 39.48
N ASP A 996 6.24 -5.66 38.30
CA ASP A 996 5.12 -5.79 37.37
C ASP A 996 3.79 -6.17 38.04
N MET A 997 2.75 -5.37 37.78
CA MET A 997 1.35 -5.75 38.03
C MET A 997 0.68 -6.09 36.71
N VAL A 998 0.49 -7.39 36.54
CA VAL A 998 -0.44 -8.06 35.64
C VAL A 998 -1.81 -8.08 36.33
N ASP A 999 -2.87 -7.70 35.60
CA ASP A 999 -4.27 -8.04 35.86
C ASP A 999 -4.80 -8.49 34.47
N GLU A 1000 -5.16 -9.74 34.13
CA GLU A 1000 -6.08 -10.73 34.74
C GLU A 1000 -7.45 -10.10 35.08
N GLU A 1001 -8.62 -10.60 34.69
CA GLU A 1001 -9.06 -11.95 34.32
C GLU A 1001 -10.51 -11.90 33.76
N ASP A 1002 -10.90 -12.92 32.99
CA ASP A 1002 -12.23 -13.58 32.92
C ASP A 1002 -12.01 -14.76 31.95
N GLY A 1003 -12.07 -16.05 32.27
CA GLY A 1003 -12.51 -16.80 33.43
C GLY A 1003 -13.13 -18.11 32.91
N ASP A 1004 -12.35 -19.19 32.83
CA ASP A 1004 -12.85 -20.56 32.59
C ASP A 1004 -12.11 -21.52 33.52
N GLY A 1005 -12.85 -22.11 34.45
CA GLY A 1005 -12.35 -23.08 35.41
C GLY A 1005 -12.81 -24.49 35.07
N ASP A 1006 -11.85 -25.36 34.72
CA ASP A 1006 -11.99 -26.82 34.81
C ASP A 1006 -11.07 -27.33 35.92
N VAL A 1007 -11.64 -28.10 36.84
CA VAL A 1007 -10.96 -28.64 38.03
C VAL A 1007 -10.56 -30.10 37.79
N ASP A 1008 -9.32 -30.35 38.21
CA ASP A 1008 -8.48 -31.53 38.10
C ASP A 1008 -9.03 -32.84 38.70
N GLU A 1009 -8.52 -33.96 38.18
CA GLU A 1009 -8.70 -35.32 38.68
C GLU A 1009 -7.90 -35.58 39.98
N GLY A 1010 -8.40 -36.47 40.85
CA GLY A 1010 -7.51 -37.27 41.70
C GLY A 1010 -8.11 -37.86 42.97
N GLY A 1011 -8.30 -39.18 42.98
CA GLY A 1011 -8.00 -40.01 44.16
C GLY A 1011 -9.11 -40.91 44.73
N GLY A 1012 -9.02 -42.22 44.42
CA GLY A 1012 -8.88 -43.27 45.44
C GLY A 1012 -10.11 -43.79 46.21
N GLU A 1013 -10.48 -45.02 45.85
CA GLU A 1013 -10.61 -46.18 46.75
C GLU A 1013 -11.84 -46.41 47.68
N TYR A 1014 -12.43 -47.60 47.47
CA TYR A 1014 -13.09 -48.55 48.40
C TYR A 1014 -14.61 -48.46 48.78
N CYS A 1015 -15.27 -49.58 48.47
CA CYS A 1015 -16.29 -50.35 49.22
C CYS A 1015 -17.79 -50.01 49.13
N ASP A 1016 -18.52 -50.94 48.48
CA ASP A 1016 -19.74 -51.66 48.89
C ASP A 1016 -20.68 -51.04 49.95
N GLU A 1017 -21.97 -50.89 49.60
CA GLU A 1017 -23.10 -51.71 50.11
C GLU A 1017 -24.46 -51.01 49.89
N ASN A 1018 -25.40 -51.74 49.28
CA ASN A 1018 -26.83 -51.88 49.62
C ASN A 1018 -27.79 -50.68 49.75
N GLY A 1019 -28.97 -50.83 49.12
CA GLY A 1019 -30.25 -50.21 49.49
C GLY A 1019 -30.87 -49.41 48.34
N ASP A 1020 -31.74 -49.98 47.49
CA ASP A 1020 -33.15 -50.38 47.72
C ASP A 1020 -34.16 -49.20 47.72
N GLY A 1021 -35.28 -49.41 47.02
CA GLY A 1021 -36.42 -48.50 46.82
C GLY A 1021 -36.36 -47.77 45.47
N GLY A 1022 -37.11 -48.16 44.43
CA GLY A 1022 -38.59 -48.19 44.38
C GLY A 1022 -39.09 -46.76 44.17
N GLU A 1023 -40.00 -46.41 43.28
CA GLU A 1023 -40.95 -47.10 42.41
C GLU A 1023 -41.68 -45.94 41.65
N ASP A 1024 -42.27 -46.23 40.48
CA ASP A 1024 -43.46 -45.57 39.91
C ASP A 1024 -43.36 -44.10 39.42
N GLU A 1025 -44.04 -43.65 38.37
CA GLU A 1025 -44.97 -44.21 37.39
C GLU A 1025 -45.12 -43.13 36.28
N ASP A 1026 -45.30 -43.60 35.05
CA ASP A 1026 -46.23 -43.15 34.00
C ASP A 1026 -46.49 -41.66 33.67
N GLY A 1027 -46.52 -41.38 32.37
CA GLY A 1027 -47.18 -40.18 31.83
C GLY A 1027 -46.91 -39.93 30.34
N ASP A 1028 -47.49 -40.75 29.47
CA ASP A 1028 -47.74 -40.46 28.05
C ASP A 1028 -48.55 -39.16 27.86
N GLU A 1029 -48.34 -38.51 26.70
CA GLU A 1029 -49.37 -37.97 25.77
C GLU A 1029 -48.98 -36.64 25.09
N ASP A 1030 -48.71 -36.78 23.79
CA ASP A 1030 -49.43 -36.14 22.67
C ASP A 1030 -49.18 -34.69 22.17
N LEU A 1031 -48.84 -34.69 20.87
CA LEU A 1031 -49.47 -34.00 19.73
C LEU A 1031 -49.21 -32.50 19.43
N ILE A 1032 -48.51 -32.32 18.28
CA ILE A 1032 -48.83 -31.49 17.10
C ILE A 1032 -48.90 -29.95 17.25
N ALA A 1033 -47.97 -29.27 16.56
CA ALA A 1033 -48.23 -28.37 15.42
C ALA A 1033 -46.95 -28.12 14.61
#